data_AF-A0A0D8J034-F1
#
_entry.id   AF-A0A0D8J034-F1
#
_cell.length_a   1.000
_cell.length_b   1.000
_cell.length_c   1.000
_cell.angle_alpha   90.00
_cell.angle_beta   90.00
_cell.angle_gamma   90.00
#
_symmetry.space_group_name_H-M   'P 1'
#
loop_
_entity.id
_entity.type
_entity.pdbx_description
1 polymer ?
#
loop_
_entity_poly.entity_id
_entity_poly.type
_entity_poly.pdbx_seq_one_letter_code
_entity_poly.pdbx_strand_id
1 'polypeptide(L)'
;MHFKRRRRRAGRVVLFVLAAVLLAALGTGMWLLWPRAMRRDMPSAAAPQGTLRGLRLSWSYPTAAGGLSSGGPEVLDTLFADAAAYAQAHGLNALFLDVADAELSSIAFRDRAYETWPGAAADDSLFHKYDPLRALCEQASQAGLAVYAVTPELSGNADWEAALARMQKKYAVAGLYVEGSALFDSISRQAVFYADEAAFNDPSSLFLASLDTDGFHGAVFDYARCRAQPEAFSVLASALDGSAARPALLEYTPGGTLAVSYPADGAAVYTSACFVMGTSDPAQELLLNGTPVESRGPGGTFGVLVDVAEGSNVYTLTQGGTSVSVTVNRPAPAGGGSGGTTEVPHDDTAEVEPGTPVRIRNWIASLLYDPASDGNISETVRQGAVATVAACTETLRGGKRTWAYQLASGDFVLAYNAEPLPPETPRASFTGAAAAATDTGEVLTFAGSGTPLAYTNMVDGALMMDFYDADFAADFAVSGSALVQSAAVDPGDGCTRVTLTFTQPVWGHTVEYADGTTQVILKKQPVRSDVFGKPLTGVAVLLDAGHGDHDPGAMGAAGTGAPAEKDVNLALTLAAKYRLEQLGATVQTIRTDDSFLSLEERNRAIVAGQPDFFIAVHHNSIDLSVDANLQTGTECYYFYPAGKALAQALVRNVTQATSRPDRGAQWGYYYVTRSTVCPAVLLEAGFMVNPSEYENVTSEPQLWAAGDAIARSVLECVPPG
;
A
#
# COMPACT_ATOMS: atom_id res chain seq x y z
N MET A 1 33.41 61.44 3.41
CA MET A 1 32.36 62.21 4.11
C MET A 1 31.51 61.22 4.91
N HIS A 2 31.30 61.39 6.23
CA HIS A 2 30.23 62.17 6.87
C HIS A 2 28.81 61.62 6.60
N PHE A 3 27.89 61.43 7.58
CA PHE A 3 27.97 61.49 9.06
C PHE A 3 26.80 60.64 9.62
N LYS A 4 27.01 59.66 10.52
CA LYS A 4 26.74 59.77 11.98
C LYS A 4 25.47 60.57 12.37
N ARG A 5 24.44 59.90 12.94
CA ARG A 5 23.76 60.16 14.27
C ARG A 5 22.40 59.39 14.36
N ARG A 6 22.10 58.60 15.42
CA ARG A 6 21.72 58.88 16.84
C ARG A 6 20.24 59.31 17.02
N ARG A 7 19.50 59.01 18.10
CA ARG A 7 19.59 58.04 19.24
C ARG A 7 18.40 58.31 20.21
N ARG A 8 17.89 57.29 20.95
CA ARG A 8 17.24 57.38 22.30
C ARG A 8 15.88 58.14 22.36
N ARG A 9 15.03 58.12 23.40
CA ARG A 9 14.82 57.38 24.71
C ARG A 9 13.32 57.59 25.08
N ALA A 10 12.51 56.63 25.54
CA ALA A 10 12.46 55.86 26.81
C ALA A 10 11.63 56.47 27.97
N GLY A 11 10.83 55.61 28.62
CA GLY A 11 10.13 55.76 29.92
C GLY A 11 9.21 54.54 30.11
N ARG A 12 9.34 53.63 31.09
CA ARG A 12 9.38 53.67 32.58
C ARG A 12 8.00 53.92 33.24
N VAL A 13 7.43 52.87 33.85
CA VAL A 13 6.67 52.79 35.14
C VAL A 13 6.12 51.34 35.31
N VAL A 14 5.91 50.73 36.50
CA VAL A 14 6.75 50.62 37.71
C VAL A 14 6.21 49.51 38.66
N LEU A 15 7.05 48.56 39.12
CA LEU A 15 6.87 47.64 40.29
C LEU A 15 5.68 46.62 40.22
N PHE A 16 5.52 45.56 41.04
CA PHE A 16 6.21 44.91 42.18
C PHE A 16 6.00 43.34 42.06
N VAL A 17 6.25 42.47 43.05
CA VAL A 17 7.57 41.92 43.51
C VAL A 17 7.40 40.67 44.42
N LEU A 18 8.42 39.79 44.44
CA LEU A 18 8.73 38.69 45.39
C LEU A 18 7.86 37.41 45.48
N ALA A 19 8.58 36.31 45.22
CA ALA A 19 8.31 34.89 45.48
C ALA A 19 8.05 34.47 46.95
N ALA A 20 7.47 33.27 47.15
CA ALA A 20 8.13 32.07 47.73
C ALA A 20 7.21 31.12 48.55
N VAL A 21 7.70 29.89 48.76
CA VAL A 21 7.29 28.85 49.76
C VAL A 21 6.02 28.00 49.53
N LEU A 22 6.23 26.85 48.88
CA LEU A 22 6.00 25.49 49.41
C LEU A 22 4.85 25.22 50.41
N LEU A 23 3.90 24.37 49.99
CA LEU A 23 3.50 23.18 50.76
C LEU A 23 2.83 22.15 49.82
N ALA A 24 2.97 20.86 50.12
CA ALA A 24 2.45 19.76 49.29
C ALA A 24 1.69 18.73 50.15
N ALA A 25 0.59 18.20 49.62
CA ALA A 25 0.01 16.90 50.00
C ALA A 25 -1.15 16.53 49.05
N LEU A 26 -1.10 15.32 48.45
CA LEU A 26 -2.20 14.63 47.74
C LEU A 26 -2.76 15.34 46.48
N GLY A 27 -2.98 14.70 45.33
CA GLY A 27 -2.70 13.32 44.90
C GLY A 27 -3.44 12.99 43.60
N THR A 28 -2.89 12.07 42.78
CA THR A 28 -3.40 11.62 41.45
C THR A 28 -3.31 12.63 40.29
N GLY A 29 -3.19 12.10 39.06
CA GLY A 29 -3.68 12.79 37.84
C GLY A 29 -2.66 13.52 36.95
N MET A 30 -1.84 12.79 36.19
CA MET A 30 -1.45 13.26 34.85
C MET A 30 -2.67 13.23 33.94
N TRP A 31 -2.93 14.29 33.15
CA TRP A 31 -3.51 14.23 31.80
C TRP A 31 -3.22 15.56 31.10
N LEU A 32 -2.28 15.56 30.16
CA LEU A 32 -2.03 16.69 29.26
C LEU A 32 -3.01 16.64 28.08
N LEU A 33 -3.51 17.82 27.69
CA LEU A 33 -4.03 18.13 26.35
C LEU A 33 -4.90 17.04 25.67
N TRP A 34 -6.04 16.69 26.27
CA TRP A 34 -7.09 15.92 25.59
C TRP A 34 -8.32 16.80 25.33
N PRO A 35 -8.83 16.93 24.08
CA PRO A 35 -10.09 17.61 23.80
C PRO A 35 -11.29 16.78 24.30
N ARG A 36 -11.77 17.08 25.51
CA ARG A 36 -13.01 16.55 26.10
C ARG A 36 -13.90 17.73 26.52
N ALA A 37 -15.17 17.80 26.14
CA ALA A 37 -15.91 16.92 25.23
C ALA A 37 -17.03 17.69 24.52
N MET A 38 -17.37 17.27 23.30
CA MET A 38 -18.69 17.55 22.71
C MET A 38 -19.72 16.54 23.28
N ARG A 39 -21.01 16.79 23.09
CA ARG A 39 -22.04 15.76 23.35
C ARG A 39 -21.83 14.63 22.33
N ARG A 40 -21.55 13.41 22.80
CA ARG A 40 -21.28 12.23 21.95
C ARG A 40 -22.55 11.62 21.32
N ASP A 41 -23.68 12.30 21.49
CA ASP A 41 -25.01 11.71 21.38
C ASP A 41 -25.86 12.37 20.27
N MET A 42 -25.26 13.26 19.46
CA MET A 42 -25.94 13.87 18.31
C MET A 42 -25.86 12.96 17.08
N PRO A 43 -26.98 12.66 16.39
CA PRO A 43 -26.94 11.90 15.15
C PRO A 43 -26.35 12.74 14.00
N SER A 44 -25.50 12.12 13.18
CA SER A 44 -25.03 12.72 11.94
C SER A 44 -26.19 12.89 10.95
N ALA A 45 -26.19 14.01 10.23
CA ALA A 45 -27.13 14.23 9.14
C ALA A 45 -26.67 13.40 7.93
N ALA A 46 -27.44 12.38 7.56
CA ALA A 46 -27.17 11.58 6.37
C ALA A 46 -27.15 12.46 5.10
N ALA A 47 -26.26 12.14 4.16
CA ALA A 47 -26.21 12.86 2.88
C ALA A 47 -27.59 12.79 2.17
N PRO A 48 -28.16 13.93 1.74
CA PRO A 48 -29.53 13.98 1.27
C PRO A 48 -29.70 13.20 -0.05
N GLN A 49 -30.54 12.17 -0.02
CA GLN A 49 -30.81 11.35 -1.21
C GLN A 49 -31.68 12.11 -2.23
N GLY A 50 -31.31 12.03 -3.50
CA GLY A 50 -32.04 12.64 -4.63
C GLY A 50 -31.60 14.08 -4.93
N THR A 51 -32.50 14.88 -5.51
CA THR A 51 -32.20 16.26 -5.90
C THR A 51 -32.06 17.16 -4.66
N LEU A 52 -30.97 17.94 -4.59
CA LEU A 52 -30.85 19.03 -3.62
C LEU A 52 -31.94 20.08 -3.84
N ARG A 53 -32.65 20.42 -2.75
CA ARG A 53 -33.68 21.45 -2.67
C ARG A 53 -33.50 22.15 -1.34
N GLY A 54 -33.07 23.41 -1.36
CA GLY A 54 -32.62 24.07 -0.14
C GLY A 54 -32.94 25.54 -0.03
N LEU A 55 -32.87 26.02 1.20
CA LEU A 55 -33.22 27.38 1.60
C LEU A 55 -31.98 28.28 1.56
N ARG A 56 -31.95 29.31 0.71
CA ARG A 56 -30.88 30.32 0.73
C ARG A 56 -31.00 31.18 1.97
N LEU A 57 -29.93 31.21 2.77
CA LEU A 57 -29.80 32.01 3.97
C LEU A 57 -28.92 33.22 3.67
N SER A 58 -29.51 34.40 3.80
CA SER A 58 -28.86 35.70 3.78
C SER A 58 -29.22 36.46 5.07
N TRP A 59 -28.49 37.52 5.39
CA TRP A 59 -28.78 38.42 6.52
C TRP A 59 -30.16 39.08 6.40
N SER A 60 -30.65 39.21 5.17
CA SER A 60 -32.00 39.67 4.82
C SER A 60 -33.11 38.62 4.96
N TYR A 61 -32.82 37.41 5.45
CA TYR A 61 -33.83 36.35 5.61
C TYR A 61 -34.90 36.75 6.67
N PRO A 62 -36.20 36.75 6.31
CA PRO A 62 -37.25 37.28 7.18
C PRO A 62 -37.69 36.27 8.25
N THR A 63 -37.09 36.34 9.44
CA THR A 63 -37.56 35.65 10.65
C THR A 63 -38.75 36.36 11.28
N ALA A 64 -39.44 35.69 12.22
CA ALA A 64 -40.51 36.31 13.01
C ALA A 64 -40.00 37.43 13.95
N ALA A 65 -38.69 37.49 14.23
CA ALA A 65 -38.04 38.49 15.06
C ALA A 65 -37.78 39.84 14.35
N GLY A 66 -37.85 39.88 13.02
CA GLY A 66 -37.51 41.04 12.20
C GLY A 66 -36.02 41.14 11.86
N GLY A 67 -35.70 41.93 10.83
CA GLY A 67 -34.35 42.02 10.25
C GLY A 67 -33.28 42.48 11.24
N LEU A 68 -32.08 41.87 11.12
CA LEU A 68 -31.01 41.98 12.10
C LEU A 68 -30.47 43.42 12.23
N SER A 69 -30.76 44.04 13.37
CA SER A 69 -30.09 45.26 13.83
C SER A 69 -29.27 44.94 15.08
N SER A 70 -27.96 44.68 14.89
CA SER A 70 -27.00 44.35 15.95
C SER A 70 -27.40 43.16 16.86
N GLY A 71 -27.70 42.01 16.25
CA GLY A 71 -27.98 40.77 16.98
C GLY A 71 -26.75 40.14 17.65
N GLY A 72 -26.92 39.66 18.89
CA GLY A 72 -25.99 38.75 19.55
C GLY A 72 -26.32 37.27 19.29
N PRO A 73 -25.65 36.32 19.99
CA PRO A 73 -25.84 34.88 19.81
C PRO A 73 -27.29 34.39 19.73
N GLU A 74 -28.15 34.85 20.66
CA GLU A 74 -29.56 34.44 20.75
C GLU A 74 -30.37 34.71 19.46
N VAL A 75 -30.02 35.75 18.71
CA VAL A 75 -30.70 36.12 17.46
C VAL A 75 -30.25 35.22 16.30
N LEU A 76 -28.99 34.74 16.33
CA LEU A 76 -28.44 33.81 15.36
C LEU A 76 -28.98 32.39 15.59
N ASP A 77 -29.05 31.93 16.84
CA ASP A 77 -29.71 30.66 17.18
C ASP A 77 -31.18 30.65 16.74
N THR A 78 -31.91 31.75 16.99
CA THR A 78 -33.30 31.92 16.54
C THR A 78 -33.40 31.88 15.01
N LEU A 79 -32.53 32.58 14.29
CA LEU A 79 -32.48 32.56 12.81
C LEU A 79 -32.24 31.15 12.27
N PHE A 80 -31.30 30.40 12.83
CA PHE A 80 -30.96 29.06 12.36
C PHE A 80 -32.05 28.03 12.69
N ALA A 81 -32.70 28.14 13.86
CA ALA A 81 -33.86 27.34 14.21
C ALA A 81 -35.08 27.63 13.31
N ASP A 82 -35.43 28.91 13.10
CA ASP A 82 -36.51 29.33 12.19
C ASP A 82 -36.24 28.82 10.76
N ALA A 83 -35.01 28.97 10.26
CA ALA A 83 -34.62 28.51 8.94
C ALA A 83 -34.69 26.99 8.77
N ALA A 84 -34.19 26.23 9.76
CA ALA A 84 -34.24 24.77 9.74
C ALA A 84 -35.69 24.25 9.82
N ALA A 85 -36.52 24.83 10.70
CA ALA A 85 -37.93 24.50 10.82
C ALA A 85 -38.72 24.86 9.55
N TYR A 86 -38.46 26.02 8.95
CA TYR A 86 -39.07 26.42 7.67
C TYR A 86 -38.69 25.45 6.54
N ALA A 87 -37.41 25.11 6.41
CA ALA A 87 -36.93 24.20 5.38
C ALA A 87 -37.54 22.80 5.52
N GLN A 88 -37.57 22.25 6.75
CA GLN A 88 -38.21 20.97 7.04
C GLN A 88 -39.72 20.99 6.73
N ALA A 89 -40.44 22.04 7.14
CA ALA A 89 -41.88 22.19 6.89
C ALA A 89 -42.24 22.30 5.40
N HIS A 90 -41.30 22.72 4.54
CA HIS A 90 -41.48 22.83 3.08
C HIS A 90 -40.88 21.66 2.29
N GLY A 91 -40.40 20.60 2.96
CA GLY A 91 -39.83 19.42 2.29
C GLY A 91 -38.52 19.70 1.56
N LEU A 92 -37.74 20.66 2.06
CA LEU A 92 -36.36 20.91 1.64
C LEU A 92 -35.42 19.94 2.36
N ASN A 93 -34.26 19.65 1.77
CA ASN A 93 -33.23 18.76 2.31
C ASN A 93 -31.87 19.46 2.56
N ALA A 94 -31.82 20.77 2.36
CA ALA A 94 -30.60 21.57 2.46
C ALA A 94 -30.84 23.00 2.97
N LEU A 95 -29.82 23.57 3.61
CA LEU A 95 -29.66 25.01 3.84
C LEU A 95 -28.45 25.51 3.04
N PHE A 96 -28.61 26.60 2.31
CA PHE A 96 -27.58 27.23 1.48
C PHE A 96 -27.14 28.56 2.11
N LEU A 97 -26.04 28.53 2.86
CA LEU A 97 -25.41 29.71 3.44
C LEU A 97 -24.79 30.58 2.35
N ASP A 98 -25.31 31.78 2.15
CA ASP A 98 -24.80 32.73 1.17
C ASP A 98 -23.51 33.40 1.67
N VAL A 99 -22.38 33.14 1.01
CA VAL A 99 -21.08 33.69 1.40
C VAL A 99 -20.76 35.03 0.75
N ALA A 100 -21.57 35.46 -0.23
CA ALA A 100 -21.53 36.82 -0.78
C ALA A 100 -22.31 37.84 0.07
N ASP A 101 -23.11 37.36 1.05
CA ASP A 101 -23.67 38.21 2.09
C ASP A 101 -22.56 38.57 3.10
N ALA A 102 -22.00 39.78 2.98
CA ALA A 102 -20.84 40.21 3.76
C ALA A 102 -21.11 40.20 5.29
N GLU A 103 -22.33 40.52 5.75
CA GLU A 103 -22.65 40.53 7.18
C GLU A 103 -22.71 39.09 7.72
N LEU A 104 -23.52 38.22 7.09
CA LEU A 104 -23.66 36.82 7.50
C LEU A 104 -22.34 36.02 7.35
N SER A 105 -21.60 36.24 6.26
CA SER A 105 -20.29 35.64 5.99
C SER A 105 -19.20 36.11 6.98
N SER A 106 -19.24 37.37 7.43
CA SER A 106 -18.31 37.87 8.45
C SER A 106 -18.56 37.29 9.85
N ILE A 107 -19.78 36.78 10.08
CA ILE A 107 -20.25 36.25 11.35
C ILE A 107 -20.08 34.72 11.41
N ALA A 108 -20.55 33.98 10.40
CA ALA A 108 -20.45 32.52 10.35
C ALA A 108 -18.99 32.01 10.39
N PHE A 109 -18.09 32.70 9.67
CA PHE A 109 -16.69 32.26 9.53
C PHE A 109 -15.71 33.00 10.47
N ARG A 110 -16.18 33.80 11.43
CA ARG A 110 -15.33 34.74 12.19
C ARG A 110 -14.20 34.06 12.98
N ASP A 111 -12.96 34.53 12.80
CA ASP A 111 -11.75 34.16 13.58
C ASP A 111 -11.94 34.20 15.11
N ARG A 112 -12.85 35.05 15.57
CA ARG A 112 -13.23 35.19 16.98
C ARG A 112 -14.73 35.07 17.09
N ALA A 113 -15.16 33.99 17.73
CA ALA A 113 -16.48 33.83 18.33
C ALA A 113 -16.87 35.03 19.22
N TYR A 114 -18.18 35.24 19.37
CA TYR A 114 -18.72 36.34 20.19
C TYR A 114 -18.34 36.20 21.66
N GLU A 115 -18.03 37.33 22.30
CA GLU A 115 -17.82 37.43 23.75
C GLU A 115 -19.16 37.43 24.49
N THR A 116 -19.23 36.63 25.55
CA THR A 116 -20.37 36.36 26.45
C THR A 116 -21.51 35.49 25.87
N TRP A 117 -21.82 34.42 26.62
CA TRP A 117 -23.04 33.61 26.53
C TRP A 117 -23.87 33.92 27.79
N PRO A 118 -25.12 34.40 27.67
CA PRO A 118 -26.01 34.56 28.81
C PRO A 118 -26.28 33.21 29.52
N GLY A 119 -25.61 32.98 30.66
CA GLY A 119 -25.77 31.78 31.48
C GLY A 119 -24.49 31.15 32.02
N ALA A 120 -23.32 31.49 31.47
CA ALA A 120 -22.03 31.00 31.98
C ALA A 120 -21.61 31.71 33.29
N ALA A 121 -20.90 31.00 34.17
CA ALA A 121 -20.35 31.57 35.39
C ALA A 121 -19.13 32.47 35.10
N ALA A 122 -18.89 33.48 35.93
CA ALA A 122 -17.90 34.53 35.68
C ALA A 122 -16.42 34.08 35.84
N ASP A 123 -16.20 32.84 36.26
CA ASP A 123 -14.90 32.18 36.43
C ASP A 123 -14.59 31.12 35.36
N ASP A 124 -15.55 30.77 34.50
CA ASP A 124 -15.34 29.83 33.38
C ASP A 124 -14.68 30.50 32.16
N SER A 125 -13.36 30.65 32.26
CA SER A 125 -12.53 31.28 31.23
C SER A 125 -12.36 30.47 29.92
N LEU A 126 -12.87 29.23 29.84
CA LEU A 126 -12.66 28.35 28.67
C LEU A 126 -13.83 28.36 27.67
N PHE A 127 -15.07 28.50 28.13
CA PHE A 127 -16.27 28.39 27.27
C PHE A 127 -16.87 29.74 26.80
N HIS A 128 -16.12 30.84 26.90
CA HIS A 128 -16.55 32.22 26.58
C HIS A 128 -16.91 32.54 25.09
N LYS A 129 -17.23 31.56 24.24
CA LYS A 129 -17.18 31.71 22.77
C LYS A 129 -18.30 30.99 22.01
N TYR A 130 -19.26 31.76 21.49
CA TYR A 130 -20.32 31.29 20.58
C TYR A 130 -19.85 31.17 19.11
N ASP A 131 -20.06 30.01 18.48
CA ASP A 131 -19.72 29.74 17.07
C ASP A 131 -20.98 29.62 16.20
N PRO A 132 -21.28 30.61 15.33
CA PRO A 132 -22.52 30.61 14.55
C PRO A 132 -22.58 29.51 13.48
N LEU A 133 -21.46 29.08 12.88
CA LEU A 133 -21.52 28.00 11.88
C LEU A 133 -21.83 26.67 12.54
N ARG A 134 -21.27 26.44 13.74
CA ARG A 134 -21.61 25.26 14.54
C ARG A 134 -23.09 25.25 14.91
N ALA A 135 -23.63 26.38 15.38
CA ALA A 135 -25.05 26.52 15.69
C ALA A 135 -25.95 26.22 14.47
N LEU A 136 -25.61 26.77 13.29
CA LEU A 136 -26.32 26.48 12.04
C LEU A 136 -26.31 24.97 11.70
N CYS A 137 -25.15 24.30 11.80
CA CYS A 137 -25.06 22.86 11.53
C CYS A 137 -25.78 22.00 12.58
N GLU A 138 -25.77 22.38 13.86
CA GLU A 138 -26.51 21.67 14.92
C GLU A 138 -28.03 21.80 14.73
N GLN A 139 -28.55 22.98 14.35
CA GLN A 139 -29.98 23.17 14.05
C GLN A 139 -30.39 22.44 12.76
N ALA A 140 -29.55 22.48 11.72
CA ALA A 140 -29.80 21.78 10.47
C ALA A 140 -29.82 20.24 10.64
N SER A 141 -28.87 19.69 11.41
CA SER A 141 -28.82 18.26 11.77
C SER A 141 -30.10 17.82 12.48
N GLN A 142 -30.57 18.57 13.48
CA GLN A 142 -31.83 18.28 14.19
C GLN A 142 -33.06 18.29 13.28
N ALA A 143 -33.02 19.06 12.18
CA ALA A 143 -34.08 19.09 11.16
C ALA A 143 -33.91 18.04 10.04
N GLY A 144 -32.79 17.30 10.00
CA GLY A 144 -32.47 16.35 8.92
C GLY A 144 -31.98 17.01 7.63
N LEU A 145 -31.34 18.18 7.74
CA LEU A 145 -30.89 19.02 6.62
C LEU A 145 -29.35 19.03 6.53
N ALA A 146 -28.81 18.99 5.31
CA ALA A 146 -27.41 19.30 5.07
C ALA A 146 -27.17 20.82 4.96
N VAL A 147 -25.97 21.29 5.26
CA VAL A 147 -25.58 22.72 5.15
C VAL A 147 -24.49 22.88 4.10
N TYR A 148 -24.72 23.77 3.15
CA TYR A 148 -23.80 24.08 2.05
C TYR A 148 -23.50 25.58 2.02
N ALA A 149 -22.28 25.95 1.64
CA ALA A 149 -21.91 27.34 1.35
C ALA A 149 -22.06 27.62 -0.16
N VAL A 150 -22.59 28.79 -0.54
CA VAL A 150 -22.84 29.18 -1.94
C VAL A 150 -22.53 30.65 -2.20
N THR A 151 -22.15 31.00 -3.44
CA THR A 151 -22.00 32.39 -3.93
C THR A 151 -22.42 32.46 -5.40
N PRO A 152 -23.01 33.56 -5.90
CA PRO A 152 -23.41 33.70 -7.30
C PRO A 152 -22.25 34.06 -8.25
N GLU A 153 -21.21 34.77 -7.79
CA GLU A 153 -20.05 35.17 -8.58
C GLU A 153 -18.77 35.16 -7.69
N LEU A 154 -17.61 34.86 -8.28
CA LEU A 154 -16.35 34.63 -7.55
C LEU A 154 -15.20 35.59 -7.92
N SER A 155 -15.08 36.00 -9.18
CA SER A 155 -13.93 36.77 -9.64
C SER A 155 -13.95 38.22 -9.15
N GLY A 156 -12.92 38.61 -8.39
CA GLY A 156 -12.70 39.98 -7.93
C GLY A 156 -13.54 40.44 -6.73
N ASN A 157 -14.31 39.56 -6.10
CA ASN A 157 -15.10 39.92 -4.91
C ASN A 157 -14.23 39.90 -3.63
N ALA A 158 -14.01 41.07 -3.03
CA ALA A 158 -13.19 41.23 -1.83
C ALA A 158 -13.77 40.55 -0.57
N ASP A 159 -15.09 40.42 -0.47
CA ASP A 159 -15.75 39.78 0.68
C ASP A 159 -15.60 38.24 0.64
N TRP A 160 -15.50 37.67 -0.57
CA TRP A 160 -15.17 36.26 -0.79
C TRP A 160 -13.73 35.94 -0.35
N GLU A 161 -12.74 36.69 -0.83
CA GLU A 161 -11.33 36.51 -0.42
C GLU A 161 -11.18 36.62 1.11
N ALA A 162 -11.88 37.58 1.72
CA ALA A 162 -11.93 37.72 3.16
C ALA A 162 -12.64 36.56 3.87
N ALA A 163 -13.64 35.91 3.26
CA ALA A 163 -14.32 34.73 3.81
C ALA A 163 -13.44 33.47 3.73
N LEU A 164 -12.80 33.24 2.59
CA LEU A 164 -11.89 32.12 2.37
C LEU A 164 -10.70 32.16 3.36
N ALA A 165 -10.07 33.33 3.52
CA ALA A 165 -8.97 33.52 4.48
C ALA A 165 -9.39 33.26 5.94
N ARG A 166 -10.64 33.61 6.31
CA ARG A 166 -11.22 33.30 7.62
C ARG A 166 -11.43 31.79 7.82
N MET A 167 -12.01 31.11 6.82
CA MET A 167 -12.22 29.65 6.86
C MET A 167 -10.90 28.88 6.99
N GLN A 168 -9.91 29.20 6.15
CA GLN A 168 -8.57 28.59 6.18
C GLN A 168 -7.91 28.70 7.56
N LYS A 169 -8.05 29.86 8.20
CA LYS A 169 -7.47 30.14 9.53
C LYS A 169 -8.25 29.50 10.68
N LYS A 170 -9.56 29.30 10.54
CA LYS A 170 -10.42 28.67 11.56
C LYS A 170 -10.26 27.14 11.60
N TYR A 171 -9.96 26.50 10.46
CA TYR A 171 -9.99 25.03 10.31
C TYR A 171 -8.64 24.37 10.03
N ALA A 172 -7.52 25.04 10.36
CA ALA A 172 -6.14 24.57 10.14
C ALA A 172 -5.71 23.30 10.91
N VAL A 173 -6.65 22.52 11.46
CA VAL A 173 -6.43 21.28 12.22
C VAL A 173 -6.65 20.04 11.33
N ALA A 174 -7.23 20.19 10.15
CA ALA A 174 -7.65 19.10 9.26
C ALA A 174 -6.55 18.56 8.31
N GLY A 175 -5.26 18.68 8.63
CA GLY A 175 -4.16 18.05 7.88
C GLY A 175 -3.86 18.62 6.49
N LEU A 176 -4.29 19.85 6.19
CA LEU A 176 -4.04 20.54 4.91
C LEU A 176 -3.28 21.86 5.14
N TYR A 177 -2.34 22.20 4.26
CA TYR A 177 -1.66 23.50 4.29
C TYR A 177 -1.52 24.12 2.89
N VAL A 178 -1.14 25.41 2.83
CA VAL A 178 -1.04 26.19 1.59
C VAL A 178 0.37 26.71 1.43
N GLU A 179 0.92 26.60 0.21
CA GLU A 179 2.17 27.27 -0.19
C GLU A 179 1.95 27.94 -1.55
N GLY A 180 1.95 29.28 -1.57
CA GLY A 180 1.56 30.04 -2.75
C GLY A 180 0.08 29.87 -3.11
N SER A 181 -0.22 29.46 -4.34
CA SER A 181 -1.57 29.24 -4.88
C SER A 181 -1.97 27.76 -4.98
N ALA A 182 -1.27 26.87 -4.28
CA ALA A 182 -1.57 25.44 -4.27
C ALA A 182 -1.97 24.94 -2.87
N LEU A 183 -2.92 23.99 -2.85
CA LEU A 183 -3.35 23.28 -1.64
C LEU A 183 -2.55 21.97 -1.53
N PHE A 184 -1.88 21.77 -0.40
CA PHE A 184 -1.05 20.61 -0.13
C PHE A 184 -1.67 19.73 0.95
N ASP A 185 -1.63 18.43 0.71
CA ASP A 185 -1.77 17.45 1.78
C ASP A 185 -0.52 17.50 2.68
N SER A 186 -0.72 17.62 4.00
CA SER A 186 0.39 17.69 4.95
C SER A 186 1.19 16.38 5.08
N ILE A 187 0.61 15.25 4.67
CA ILE A 187 1.21 13.92 4.80
C ILE A 187 2.12 13.63 3.58
N SER A 188 1.57 13.64 2.37
CA SER A 188 2.32 13.35 1.13
C SER A 188 3.12 14.53 0.57
N ARG A 189 2.83 15.77 1.02
CA ARG A 189 3.34 17.03 0.44
C ARG A 189 3.12 17.19 -1.06
N GLN A 190 2.20 16.42 -1.67
CA GLN A 190 1.79 16.65 -3.04
C GLN A 190 0.83 17.85 -3.10
N ALA A 191 0.93 18.63 -4.18
CA ALA A 191 -0.08 19.64 -4.50
C ALA A 191 -1.35 18.91 -4.98
N VAL A 192 -2.34 18.79 -4.10
CA VAL A 192 -3.63 18.15 -4.40
C VAL A 192 -4.47 19.05 -5.31
N PHE A 193 -4.31 20.37 -5.21
CA PHE A 193 -4.93 21.34 -6.10
C PHE A 193 -3.96 22.46 -6.50
N TYR A 194 -3.86 22.74 -7.80
CA TYR A 194 -3.20 23.92 -8.36
C TYR A 194 -4.25 24.98 -8.69
N ALA A 195 -4.32 26.11 -8.00
CA ALA A 195 -5.22 27.19 -8.41
C ALA A 195 -4.65 27.87 -9.68
N ASP A 196 -5.37 27.74 -10.79
CA ASP A 196 -5.10 28.41 -12.06
C ASP A 196 -6.15 29.51 -12.23
N GLU A 197 -5.72 30.69 -12.68
CA GLU A 197 -6.56 31.86 -12.93
C GLU A 197 -7.69 31.55 -13.91
N ALA A 198 -7.48 30.58 -14.83
CA ALA A 198 -8.53 30.08 -15.72
C ALA A 198 -9.68 29.34 -15.01
N ALA A 199 -9.40 28.61 -13.92
CA ALA A 199 -10.39 27.76 -13.25
C ALA A 199 -11.40 28.54 -12.39
N PHE A 200 -11.07 29.76 -11.96
CA PHE A 200 -11.98 30.63 -11.19
C PHE A 200 -13.15 31.20 -12.00
N ASN A 201 -13.24 30.89 -13.30
CA ASN A 201 -14.25 31.44 -14.22
C ASN A 201 -15.35 30.42 -14.63
N ASP A 202 -15.35 29.21 -14.06
CA ASP A 202 -16.43 28.23 -14.28
C ASP A 202 -17.47 28.29 -13.13
N PRO A 203 -18.76 28.54 -13.42
CA PRO A 203 -19.80 28.75 -12.41
C PRO A 203 -20.33 27.46 -11.73
N SER A 204 -19.64 26.32 -11.84
CA SER A 204 -20.13 25.01 -11.38
C SER A 204 -19.68 24.55 -9.97
N SER A 205 -19.12 25.45 -9.14
CA SER A 205 -18.28 25.04 -8.00
C SER A 205 -18.58 25.71 -6.64
N LEU A 206 -19.33 25.02 -5.76
CA LEU A 206 -18.97 24.83 -4.33
C LEU A 206 -19.89 23.79 -3.67
N PHE A 207 -19.36 22.98 -2.74
CA PHE A 207 -20.13 22.19 -1.78
C PHE A 207 -19.43 22.18 -0.41
N LEU A 208 -20.16 21.77 0.63
CA LEU A 208 -19.65 21.51 1.98
C LEU A 208 -20.25 20.18 2.47
N ALA A 209 -19.53 19.44 3.30
CA ALA A 209 -19.98 18.21 3.95
C ALA A 209 -19.89 18.36 5.49
N SER A 210 -20.48 17.41 6.23
CA SER A 210 -20.78 17.56 7.67
C SER A 210 -19.97 16.60 8.56
N LEU A 211 -20.12 16.77 9.88
CA LEU A 211 -19.30 16.16 10.93
C LEU A 211 -19.41 14.62 11.02
N ASP A 212 -18.29 14.02 11.40
CA ASP A 212 -18.23 12.74 12.13
C ASP A 212 -17.92 13.03 13.63
N THR A 213 -18.00 12.01 14.47
CA THR A 213 -18.00 12.08 15.94
C THR A 213 -16.78 12.76 16.60
N ASP A 214 -15.66 12.90 15.88
CA ASP A 214 -14.43 13.54 16.37
C ASP A 214 -14.21 14.99 15.88
N GLY A 215 -14.94 15.49 14.87
CA GLY A 215 -14.66 16.84 14.36
C GLY A 215 -15.46 17.36 13.17
N PHE A 216 -15.27 18.65 12.87
CA PHE A 216 -15.86 19.32 11.71
C PHE A 216 -14.97 19.13 10.47
N HIS A 217 -15.29 18.11 9.68
CA HIS A 217 -14.57 17.79 8.44
C HIS A 217 -15.34 18.32 7.23
N GLY A 218 -14.77 19.31 6.54
CA GLY A 218 -15.36 19.90 5.34
C GLY A 218 -14.29 20.22 4.31
N ALA A 219 -14.57 19.89 3.04
CA ALA A 219 -13.70 20.13 1.90
C ALA A 219 -14.42 20.97 0.84
N VAL A 220 -13.65 21.74 0.07
CA VAL A 220 -14.13 22.62 -1.01
C VAL A 220 -13.79 22.01 -2.35
N PHE A 221 -14.75 21.99 -3.28
CA PHE A 221 -14.63 21.30 -4.57
C PHE A 221 -14.92 22.17 -5.78
N ASP A 222 -14.07 21.99 -6.79
CA ASP A 222 -14.33 22.36 -8.18
C ASP A 222 -14.90 21.13 -8.91
N TYR A 223 -16.12 21.26 -9.45
CA TYR A 223 -16.84 20.14 -10.06
C TYR A 223 -16.20 19.67 -11.38
N ALA A 224 -15.71 20.60 -12.21
CA ALA A 224 -15.03 20.28 -13.46
C ALA A 224 -13.71 19.52 -13.20
N ARG A 225 -12.98 19.89 -12.13
CA ARG A 225 -11.75 19.21 -11.71
C ARG A 225 -12.00 17.86 -11.06
N CYS A 226 -13.05 17.71 -10.24
CA CYS A 226 -13.44 16.40 -9.72
C CYS A 226 -13.80 15.43 -10.86
N ARG A 227 -14.40 15.93 -11.95
CA ARG A 227 -14.66 15.18 -13.17
C ARG A 227 -13.39 14.89 -13.99
N ALA A 228 -12.39 15.76 -13.96
CA ALA A 228 -11.10 15.56 -14.62
C ALA A 228 -10.13 14.65 -13.84
N GLN A 229 -10.34 14.49 -12.52
CA GLN A 229 -9.54 13.64 -11.63
C GLN A 229 -10.44 12.70 -10.79
N PRO A 230 -11.19 11.78 -11.44
CA PRO A 230 -12.14 10.89 -10.77
C PRO A 230 -11.47 9.96 -9.74
N GLU A 231 -10.17 9.70 -9.91
CA GLU A 231 -9.34 8.87 -9.02
C GLU A 231 -9.14 9.55 -7.64
N ALA A 232 -8.73 10.83 -7.64
CA ALA A 232 -8.56 11.62 -6.42
C ALA A 232 -9.92 11.88 -5.74
N PHE A 233 -10.97 12.12 -6.53
CA PHE A 233 -12.33 12.25 -6.01
C PHE A 233 -12.85 10.93 -5.39
N SER A 234 -12.54 9.77 -5.95
CA SER A 234 -12.94 8.45 -5.43
C SER A 234 -12.42 8.22 -4.00
N VAL A 235 -11.11 8.38 -3.78
CA VAL A 235 -10.48 8.19 -2.46
C VAL A 235 -11.10 9.12 -1.40
N LEU A 236 -11.39 10.36 -1.78
CA LEU A 236 -11.96 11.37 -0.89
C LEU A 236 -13.46 11.16 -0.65
N ALA A 237 -14.24 10.81 -1.67
CA ALA A 237 -15.65 10.48 -1.53
C ALA A 237 -15.85 9.26 -0.63
N SER A 238 -15.02 8.22 -0.75
CA SER A 238 -15.10 7.05 0.13
C SER A 238 -14.56 7.33 1.54
N ALA A 239 -13.66 8.30 1.73
CA ALA A 239 -13.29 8.79 3.06
C ALA A 239 -14.41 9.60 3.74
N LEU A 240 -15.37 10.15 2.97
CA LEU A 240 -16.55 10.87 3.46
C LEU A 240 -17.81 10.01 3.57
N ASP A 241 -17.84 8.83 2.92
CA ASP A 241 -19.00 7.92 2.89
C ASP A 241 -19.25 7.22 4.24
N GLY A 242 -18.22 7.05 5.08
CA GLY A 242 -18.29 6.49 6.43
C GLY A 242 -18.78 5.03 6.53
N SER A 243 -19.10 4.40 5.39
CA SER A 243 -19.75 3.09 5.30
C SER A 243 -18.82 1.91 5.57
N ALA A 244 -17.51 2.10 5.33
CA ALA A 244 -16.45 1.14 5.62
C ALA A 244 -15.61 1.64 6.79
N ALA A 245 -15.50 0.84 7.85
CA ALA A 245 -14.58 1.14 8.95
C ALA A 245 -13.14 1.03 8.46
N ARG A 246 -12.35 2.10 8.63
CA ARG A 246 -10.90 2.09 8.40
C ARG A 246 -10.26 1.02 9.30
N PRO A 247 -9.46 0.07 8.77
CA PRO A 247 -8.75 -0.89 9.60
C PRO A 247 -7.76 -0.15 10.51
N ALA A 248 -7.70 -0.52 11.78
CA ALA A 248 -6.60 -0.12 12.66
C ALA A 248 -5.32 -0.82 12.15
N LEU A 249 -4.30 -0.03 11.79
CA LEU A 249 -3.02 -0.55 11.32
C LEU A 249 -2.02 -0.69 12.47
N LEU A 250 -0.85 -1.21 12.13
CA LEU A 250 0.32 -1.17 13.00
C LEU A 250 0.77 0.28 13.23
N GLU A 251 0.86 0.68 14.51
CA GLU A 251 1.63 1.85 14.94
C GLU A 251 2.65 1.37 15.99
N TYR A 252 3.93 1.45 15.66
CA TYR A 252 5.02 1.15 16.59
C TYR A 252 5.82 2.40 16.92
N THR A 253 5.90 2.72 18.21
CA THR A 253 6.90 3.65 18.76
C THR A 253 8.02 2.82 19.39
N PRO A 254 9.30 3.02 19.02
CA PRO A 254 10.41 2.35 19.67
C PRO A 254 10.43 2.62 21.17
N GLY A 255 10.71 1.58 21.95
CA GLY A 255 10.93 1.75 23.38
C GLY A 255 12.18 2.58 23.62
N GLY A 256 12.06 3.78 24.17
CA GLY A 256 13.17 4.67 24.54
C GLY A 256 14.04 4.17 25.72
N THR A 257 14.23 2.85 25.82
CA THR A 257 15.07 2.14 26.78
C THR A 257 16.29 1.59 26.04
N LEU A 258 17.47 1.72 26.64
CA LEU A 258 18.70 1.18 26.07
C LEU A 258 18.66 -0.37 26.07
N ALA A 259 18.65 -0.97 24.87
CA ALA A 259 18.72 -2.41 24.68
C ALA A 259 19.45 -2.75 23.37
N VAL A 260 20.08 -3.92 23.31
CA VAL A 260 20.65 -4.50 22.08
C VAL A 260 19.68 -5.57 21.58
N SER A 261 19.26 -5.45 20.31
CA SER A 261 18.39 -6.42 19.64
C SER A 261 19.19 -7.51 18.94
N TYR A 262 20.33 -7.14 18.35
CA TYR A 262 21.25 -8.03 17.67
C TYR A 262 22.69 -7.47 17.74
N PRO A 263 23.72 -8.32 17.86
CA PRO A 263 23.64 -9.77 18.10
C PRO A 263 23.19 -10.09 19.53
N ALA A 264 22.81 -11.34 19.79
CA ALA A 264 22.57 -11.81 21.15
C ALA A 264 23.88 -11.91 21.95
N ASP A 265 23.84 -11.74 23.27
CA ASP A 265 25.04 -11.89 24.10
C ASP A 265 25.61 -13.31 24.04
N GLY A 266 26.91 -13.39 23.77
CA GLY A 266 27.65 -14.64 23.55
C GLY A 266 27.58 -15.20 22.12
N ALA A 267 26.87 -14.55 21.19
CA ALA A 267 26.67 -15.05 19.83
C ALA A 267 27.97 -15.35 19.06
N ALA A 268 27.92 -16.36 18.19
CA ALA A 268 29.02 -16.74 17.30
C ALA A 268 28.88 -16.07 15.92
N VAL A 269 29.86 -15.25 15.54
CA VAL A 269 29.92 -14.54 14.25
C VAL A 269 31.22 -14.91 13.54
N TYR A 270 31.15 -15.33 12.27
CA TYR A 270 32.31 -15.83 11.53
C TYR A 270 32.99 -14.78 10.63
N THR A 271 32.24 -13.75 10.25
CA THR A 271 32.69 -12.58 9.49
C THR A 271 33.60 -11.66 10.31
N SER A 272 34.39 -10.82 9.64
CA SER A 272 35.25 -9.83 10.30
C SER A 272 34.53 -8.57 10.78
N ALA A 273 33.24 -8.45 10.52
CA ALA A 273 32.39 -7.36 10.98
C ALA A 273 31.00 -7.90 11.35
N CYS A 274 30.31 -7.16 12.22
CA CYS A 274 28.96 -7.44 12.69
C CYS A 274 28.19 -6.13 12.86
N PHE A 275 26.93 -6.07 12.45
CA PHE A 275 26.05 -4.95 12.74
C PHE A 275 25.49 -5.10 14.17
N VAL A 276 25.70 -4.10 15.03
CA VAL A 276 25.14 -4.06 16.39
C VAL A 276 23.99 -3.05 16.40
N MET A 277 22.78 -3.52 16.66
CA MET A 277 21.55 -2.73 16.58
C MET A 277 20.65 -2.91 17.82
N GLY A 278 19.65 -2.04 17.97
CA GLY A 278 18.75 -2.05 19.13
C GLY A 278 17.98 -0.75 19.33
N THR A 279 17.58 -0.48 20.57
CA THR A 279 16.78 0.69 20.99
C THR A 279 17.49 1.55 22.04
N SER A 280 17.11 2.82 22.11
CA SER A 280 17.72 3.84 22.97
C SER A 280 16.78 5.05 23.11
N ASP A 281 16.96 5.90 24.12
CA ASP A 281 16.21 7.16 24.25
C ASP A 281 16.65 8.15 23.15
N PRO A 282 15.78 8.56 22.20
CA PRO A 282 16.15 9.51 21.14
C PRO A 282 16.56 10.89 21.66
N ALA A 283 16.13 11.29 22.86
CA ALA A 283 16.46 12.58 23.47
C ALA A 283 17.85 12.61 24.16
N GLN A 284 18.56 11.47 24.22
CA GLN A 284 19.85 11.36 24.90
C GLN A 284 20.97 10.87 23.97
N GLU A 285 22.19 11.32 24.22
CA GLU A 285 23.41 10.83 23.54
C GLU A 285 23.61 9.33 23.82
N LEU A 286 23.84 8.56 22.75
CA LEU A 286 24.17 7.15 22.80
C LEU A 286 25.65 6.99 22.46
N LEU A 287 26.41 6.32 23.32
CA LEU A 287 27.82 6.02 23.13
C LEU A 287 28.01 4.51 22.93
N LEU A 288 28.86 4.10 21.99
CA LEU A 288 29.34 2.74 21.76
C LEU A 288 30.84 2.70 22.02
N ASN A 289 31.27 1.94 23.04
CA ASN A 289 32.65 1.89 23.53
C ASN A 289 33.25 3.29 23.84
N GLY A 290 32.39 4.28 24.15
CA GLY A 290 32.77 5.67 24.42
C GLY A 290 32.71 6.62 23.21
N THR A 291 32.47 6.12 22.00
CA THR A 291 32.30 6.90 20.77
C THR A 291 30.81 7.18 20.52
N PRO A 292 30.39 8.41 20.16
CA PRO A 292 28.99 8.69 19.82
C PRO A 292 28.45 7.83 18.66
N VAL A 293 27.19 7.40 18.79
CA VAL A 293 26.43 6.69 17.76
C VAL A 293 25.56 7.68 16.99
N GLU A 294 25.99 8.05 15.79
CA GLU A 294 25.26 8.97 14.91
C GLU A 294 24.15 8.25 14.10
N SER A 295 24.36 6.98 13.76
CA SER A 295 23.41 6.13 13.01
C SER A 295 22.21 5.69 13.87
N ARG A 296 21.18 6.55 13.92
CA ARG A 296 19.98 6.36 14.76
C ARG A 296 18.70 6.79 14.03
N GLY A 297 17.62 6.05 14.25
CA GLY A 297 16.28 6.47 13.86
C GLY A 297 15.73 7.56 14.80
N PRO A 298 14.87 8.48 14.32
CA PRO A 298 14.30 9.56 15.13
C PRO A 298 13.49 9.11 16.36
N GLY A 299 12.93 7.90 16.34
CA GLY A 299 12.23 7.25 17.45
C GLY A 299 13.15 6.57 18.47
N GLY A 300 14.44 6.38 18.14
CA GLY A 300 15.46 5.91 19.07
C GLY A 300 16.03 4.52 18.78
N THR A 301 15.69 3.89 17.67
CA THR A 301 16.47 2.73 17.17
C THR A 301 17.89 3.16 16.78
N PHE A 302 18.83 2.22 16.78
CA PHE A 302 20.20 2.45 16.34
C PHE A 302 20.77 1.23 15.60
N GLY A 303 21.84 1.44 14.83
CA GLY A 303 22.57 0.36 14.17
C GLY A 303 23.98 0.79 13.78
N VAL A 304 25.00 0.01 14.15
CA VAL A 304 26.42 0.34 13.91
C VAL A 304 27.19 -0.89 13.46
N LEU A 305 27.88 -0.81 12.33
CA LEU A 305 28.84 -1.85 11.93
C LEU A 305 30.10 -1.77 12.81
N VAL A 306 30.49 -2.88 13.42
CA VAL A 306 31.71 -2.99 14.24
C VAL A 306 32.65 -4.07 13.71
N ASP A 307 33.96 -3.83 13.80
CA ASP A 307 34.99 -4.83 13.54
C ASP A 307 34.97 -5.94 14.60
N VAL A 308 35.08 -7.20 14.15
CA VAL A 308 35.09 -8.41 14.99
C VAL A 308 36.43 -9.14 14.82
N ALA A 309 37.31 -9.01 15.81
CA ALA A 309 38.56 -9.76 15.87
C ALA A 309 38.32 -11.23 16.25
N GLU A 310 39.28 -12.12 15.96
CA GLU A 310 39.20 -13.51 16.43
C GLU A 310 39.23 -13.58 17.97
N GLY A 311 38.40 -14.45 18.55
CA GLY A 311 38.20 -14.55 20.00
C GLY A 311 36.93 -13.85 20.49
N SER A 312 36.95 -13.36 21.73
CA SER A 312 35.82 -12.71 22.39
C SER A 312 35.95 -11.19 22.28
N ASN A 313 34.99 -10.56 21.60
CA ASN A 313 34.85 -9.11 21.48
C ASN A 313 33.74 -8.64 22.43
N VAL A 314 33.87 -7.45 23.02
CA VAL A 314 32.82 -6.87 23.89
C VAL A 314 32.51 -5.46 23.40
N TYR A 315 31.24 -5.20 23.11
CA TYR A 315 30.75 -3.89 22.72
C TYR A 315 29.81 -3.38 23.80
N THR A 316 30.13 -2.23 24.39
CA THR A 316 29.37 -1.63 25.49
C THR A 316 28.73 -0.35 25.03
N LEU A 317 27.40 -0.34 24.99
CA LEU A 317 26.62 0.86 24.79
C LEU A 317 26.37 1.55 26.13
N THR A 318 26.28 2.88 26.12
CA THR A 318 26.02 3.70 27.31
C THR A 318 25.20 4.93 26.95
N GLN A 319 24.18 5.20 27.76
CA GLN A 319 23.27 6.32 27.61
C GLN A 319 22.65 6.65 28.98
N GLY A 320 22.57 7.93 29.36
CA GLY A 320 21.91 8.37 30.59
C GLY A 320 22.50 7.85 31.91
N GLY A 321 23.71 7.27 31.88
CA GLY A 321 24.30 6.55 33.02
C GLY A 321 23.91 5.06 33.11
N THR A 322 23.08 4.56 32.20
CA THR A 322 22.84 3.14 31.97
C THR A 322 23.84 2.60 30.95
N SER A 323 24.32 1.37 31.13
CA SER A 323 25.19 0.68 30.17
C SER A 323 24.67 -0.73 29.89
N VAL A 324 24.79 -1.17 28.64
CA VAL A 324 24.48 -2.54 28.18
C VAL A 324 25.67 -3.04 27.38
N SER A 325 26.16 -4.25 27.69
CA SER A 325 27.28 -4.88 26.99
C SER A 325 26.81 -6.12 26.25
N VAL A 326 27.33 -6.33 25.04
CA VAL A 326 27.13 -7.55 24.24
C VAL A 326 28.48 -8.17 23.89
N THR A 327 28.60 -9.47 24.12
CA THR A 327 29.77 -10.29 23.82
C THR A 327 29.60 -10.96 22.48
N VAL A 328 30.55 -10.79 21.54
CA VAL A 328 30.53 -11.43 20.23
C VAL A 328 31.77 -12.29 20.08
N ASN A 329 31.54 -13.59 19.93
CA ASN A 329 32.59 -14.59 19.77
C ASN A 329 32.82 -14.83 18.28
N ARG A 330 34.05 -14.64 17.82
CA ARG A 330 34.49 -15.08 16.49
C ARG A 330 35.45 -16.25 16.64
N PRO A 331 35.00 -17.49 16.39
CA PRO A 331 35.88 -18.64 16.40
C PRO A 331 37.05 -18.42 15.42
N ALA A 332 38.26 -18.77 15.85
CA ALA A 332 39.39 -18.83 14.94
C ALA A 332 39.06 -19.80 13.78
N PRO A 333 39.47 -19.50 12.52
CA PRO A 333 39.26 -20.40 11.40
C PRO A 333 39.74 -21.82 11.74
N ALA A 334 38.85 -22.81 11.65
CA ALA A 334 39.18 -24.18 11.99
C ALA A 334 40.34 -24.65 11.08
N GLY A 335 41.52 -24.82 11.68
CA GLY A 335 42.76 -25.11 10.96
C GLY A 335 42.57 -26.31 10.04
N GLY A 336 42.66 -26.07 8.72
CA GLY A 336 42.03 -26.90 7.71
C GLY A 336 42.34 -28.39 7.83
N GLY A 337 41.38 -29.14 8.38
CA GLY A 337 41.39 -30.60 8.49
C GLY A 337 41.18 -31.29 7.15
N SER A 338 42.06 -31.03 6.19
CA SER A 338 42.14 -31.74 4.91
C SER A 338 42.58 -33.18 5.17
N GLY A 339 41.61 -34.03 5.52
CA GLY A 339 41.84 -35.34 6.11
C GLY A 339 40.67 -36.33 5.96
N GLY A 340 39.72 -36.04 5.08
CA GLY A 340 38.63 -36.95 4.75
C GLY A 340 38.04 -36.62 3.38
N THR A 341 38.05 -37.59 2.47
CA THR A 341 37.21 -37.57 1.27
C THR A 341 35.78 -37.94 1.69
N THR A 342 35.12 -37.03 2.40
CA THR A 342 33.67 -37.10 2.62
C THR A 342 33.01 -36.89 1.27
N GLU A 343 32.65 -38.00 0.62
CA GLU A 343 31.91 -38.01 -0.62
C GLU A 343 30.66 -37.13 -0.49
N VAL A 344 30.43 -36.25 -1.47
CA VAL A 344 29.28 -35.34 -1.42
C VAL A 344 28.01 -36.19 -1.38
N PRO A 345 27.14 -36.04 -0.37
CA PRO A 345 25.97 -36.89 -0.22
C PRO A 345 25.06 -36.73 -1.43
N HIS A 346 24.68 -37.84 -2.06
CA HIS A 346 23.61 -37.84 -3.03
C HIS A 346 22.25 -37.78 -2.31
N ASP A 347 21.22 -37.25 -2.95
CA ASP A 347 19.84 -37.40 -2.49
C ASP A 347 19.21 -38.72 -2.99
N ASP A 348 17.91 -38.91 -2.77
CA ASP A 348 17.21 -40.15 -3.14
C ASP A 348 16.76 -40.17 -4.63
N THR A 349 17.29 -39.28 -5.49
CA THR A 349 17.03 -39.31 -6.94
C THR A 349 17.89 -40.36 -7.67
N ALA A 350 17.44 -40.79 -8.84
CA ALA A 350 18.14 -41.76 -9.69
C ALA A 350 18.14 -41.29 -11.16
N GLU A 351 19.04 -41.84 -11.97
CA GLU A 351 18.99 -41.72 -13.43
C GLU A 351 17.86 -42.57 -14.03
N VAL A 352 17.46 -42.22 -15.25
CA VAL A 352 16.52 -42.99 -16.09
C VAL A 352 17.09 -43.15 -17.50
N GLU A 353 16.68 -44.21 -18.19
CA GLU A 353 17.08 -44.48 -19.57
C GLU A 353 16.61 -43.37 -20.53
N PRO A 354 17.43 -42.91 -21.50
CA PRO A 354 16.98 -42.03 -22.57
C PRO A 354 15.75 -42.58 -23.30
N GLY A 355 14.77 -41.71 -23.55
CA GLY A 355 13.44 -42.10 -24.03
C GLY A 355 12.41 -42.37 -22.93
N THR A 356 12.79 -42.34 -21.65
CA THR A 356 11.83 -42.48 -20.53
C THR A 356 10.90 -41.25 -20.49
N PRO A 357 9.57 -41.43 -20.53
CA PRO A 357 8.62 -40.34 -20.26
C PRO A 357 8.60 -40.02 -18.76
N VAL A 358 8.61 -38.74 -18.39
CA VAL A 358 8.50 -38.26 -17.01
C VAL A 358 7.37 -37.25 -16.87
N ARG A 359 6.65 -37.25 -15.74
CA ARG A 359 5.62 -36.26 -15.39
C ARG A 359 6.11 -35.28 -14.33
N ILE A 360 5.82 -33.99 -14.48
CA ILE A 360 6.06 -32.97 -13.46
C ILE A 360 5.10 -33.17 -12.29
N ARG A 361 5.65 -33.36 -11.07
CA ARG A 361 4.87 -33.73 -9.87
C ARG A 361 4.59 -32.59 -8.91
N ASN A 362 5.40 -31.53 -8.92
CA ASN A 362 5.19 -30.33 -8.08
C ASN A 362 4.19 -29.38 -8.76
N TRP A 363 3.53 -28.51 -7.99
CA TRP A 363 2.56 -27.54 -8.52
C TRP A 363 3.14 -26.66 -9.65
N ILE A 364 4.33 -26.12 -9.43
CA ILE A 364 5.22 -25.61 -10.48
C ILE A 364 6.64 -26.18 -10.31
N ALA A 365 7.36 -26.31 -11.42
CA ALA A 365 8.77 -26.62 -11.45
C ALA A 365 9.54 -25.68 -12.40
N SER A 366 10.84 -25.49 -12.14
CA SER A 366 11.75 -24.80 -13.07
C SER A 366 12.23 -25.75 -14.16
N LEU A 367 12.12 -25.33 -15.41
CA LEU A 367 12.96 -25.82 -16.50
C LEU A 367 14.21 -24.93 -16.56
N LEU A 368 15.38 -25.53 -16.67
CA LEU A 368 16.67 -24.85 -16.51
C LEU A 368 17.57 -25.07 -17.74
N TYR A 369 18.13 -24.00 -18.32
CA TYR A 369 19.12 -24.15 -19.41
C TYR A 369 20.45 -24.73 -18.90
N ASP A 370 20.72 -24.62 -17.60
CA ASP A 370 21.88 -25.22 -16.91
C ASP A 370 21.45 -25.63 -15.49
N PRO A 371 21.55 -26.93 -15.11
CA PRO A 371 21.09 -27.44 -13.84
C PRO A 371 22.02 -27.15 -12.65
N ALA A 372 23.10 -26.36 -12.83
CA ALA A 372 24.00 -25.95 -11.74
C ALA A 372 23.46 -24.83 -10.82
N SER A 373 22.37 -24.15 -11.19
CA SER A 373 21.82 -23.01 -10.42
C SER A 373 20.29 -22.97 -10.39
N ASP A 374 19.73 -22.41 -9.32
CA ASP A 374 18.30 -22.14 -9.18
C ASP A 374 17.81 -20.95 -10.03
N GLY A 375 18.71 -20.02 -10.37
CA GLY A 375 18.39 -18.82 -11.17
C GLY A 375 18.39 -19.04 -12.70
N ASN A 376 18.86 -20.18 -13.19
CA ASN A 376 19.02 -20.49 -14.62
C ASN A 376 17.69 -20.88 -15.32
N ILE A 377 16.58 -20.21 -14.99
CA ILE A 377 15.22 -20.63 -15.38
C ILE A 377 14.89 -20.20 -16.81
N SER A 378 14.61 -21.17 -17.66
CA SER A 378 14.09 -20.99 -19.02
C SER A 378 12.57 -20.80 -19.04
N GLU A 379 11.84 -21.62 -18.27
CA GLU A 379 10.37 -21.60 -18.19
C GLU A 379 9.87 -22.20 -16.85
N THR A 380 8.63 -21.88 -16.48
CA THR A 380 7.91 -22.48 -15.34
C THR A 380 6.86 -23.48 -15.83
N VAL A 381 7.15 -24.77 -15.69
CA VAL A 381 6.22 -25.83 -16.06
C VAL A 381 5.25 -26.16 -14.92
N ARG A 382 3.99 -26.45 -15.28
CA ARG A 382 2.87 -26.77 -14.38
C ARG A 382 2.77 -28.27 -14.08
N GLN A 383 2.19 -28.62 -12.93
CA GLN A 383 1.95 -30.01 -12.51
C GLN A 383 1.18 -30.81 -13.58
N GLY A 384 1.56 -32.07 -13.80
CA GLY A 384 0.88 -32.95 -14.77
C GLY A 384 1.46 -32.94 -16.19
N ALA A 385 2.29 -31.95 -16.53
CA ALA A 385 3.04 -31.92 -17.79
C ALA A 385 3.92 -33.17 -17.94
N VAL A 386 3.97 -33.75 -19.14
CA VAL A 386 4.77 -34.93 -19.49
C VAL A 386 5.80 -34.58 -20.55
N ALA A 387 7.04 -35.02 -20.35
CA ALA A 387 8.16 -34.79 -21.26
C ALA A 387 9.01 -36.06 -21.41
N THR A 388 9.64 -36.26 -22.57
CA THR A 388 10.63 -37.34 -22.74
C THR A 388 12.02 -36.90 -22.25
N VAL A 389 12.68 -37.75 -21.47
CA VAL A 389 14.08 -37.56 -21.05
C VAL A 389 15.02 -37.91 -22.21
N ALA A 390 15.85 -36.95 -22.62
CA ALA A 390 16.90 -37.13 -23.62
C ALA A 390 18.23 -37.62 -23.01
N ALA A 391 18.57 -37.16 -21.80
CA ALA A 391 19.77 -37.57 -21.06
C ALA A 391 19.62 -37.32 -19.55
N CYS A 392 20.48 -37.95 -18.74
CA CYS A 392 20.60 -37.69 -17.30
C CYS A 392 21.98 -37.08 -16.99
N THR A 393 22.02 -36.09 -16.09
CA THR A 393 23.23 -35.42 -15.61
C THR A 393 23.19 -35.29 -14.09
N GLU A 394 24.29 -35.58 -13.40
CA GLU A 394 24.45 -35.30 -11.96
C GLU A 394 24.81 -33.82 -11.77
N THR A 395 24.15 -33.13 -10.83
CA THR A 395 24.40 -31.74 -10.46
C THR A 395 24.45 -31.55 -8.95
N LEU A 396 24.96 -30.40 -8.47
CA LEU A 396 25.06 -30.03 -7.06
C LEU A 396 23.94 -29.05 -6.69
N ARG A 397 23.04 -29.41 -5.77
CA ARG A 397 22.00 -28.52 -5.22
C ARG A 397 21.91 -28.65 -3.71
N GLY A 398 21.86 -27.52 -2.99
CA GLY A 398 21.80 -27.51 -1.52
C GLY A 398 22.96 -28.24 -0.82
N GLY A 399 24.13 -28.37 -1.46
CA GLY A 399 25.27 -29.14 -0.96
C GLY A 399 25.15 -30.67 -1.14
N LYS A 400 24.13 -31.16 -1.85
CA LYS A 400 23.94 -32.56 -2.23
C LYS A 400 24.12 -32.76 -3.73
N ARG A 401 24.51 -33.97 -4.14
CA ARG A 401 24.37 -34.43 -5.53
C ARG A 401 22.93 -34.85 -5.78
N THR A 402 22.41 -34.54 -6.96
CA THR A 402 21.06 -34.88 -7.43
C THR A 402 21.11 -35.09 -8.93
N TRP A 403 20.24 -35.94 -9.46
CA TRP A 403 20.03 -36.02 -10.90
C TRP A 403 19.23 -34.84 -11.43
N ALA A 404 19.56 -34.44 -12.66
CA ALA A 404 18.77 -33.57 -13.51
C ALA A 404 18.53 -34.31 -14.85
N TYR A 405 17.27 -34.40 -15.23
CA TYR A 405 16.86 -34.97 -16.51
C TYR A 405 16.89 -33.86 -17.56
N GLN A 406 17.75 -33.99 -18.58
CA GLN A 406 17.64 -33.18 -19.79
C GLN A 406 16.44 -33.69 -20.60
N LEU A 407 15.55 -32.78 -20.96
CA LEU A 407 14.33 -33.08 -21.69
C LEU A 407 14.56 -32.98 -23.21
N ALA A 408 13.60 -33.47 -24.00
CA ALA A 408 13.59 -33.32 -25.46
C ALA A 408 13.66 -31.84 -25.94
N SER A 409 13.32 -30.87 -25.09
CA SER A 409 13.49 -29.43 -25.33
C SER A 409 14.91 -28.91 -25.13
N GLY A 410 15.82 -29.72 -24.58
CA GLY A 410 17.20 -29.34 -24.28
C GLY A 410 17.40 -28.72 -22.89
N ASP A 411 16.36 -28.18 -22.27
CA ASP A 411 16.36 -27.76 -20.86
C ASP A 411 16.38 -28.97 -19.91
N PHE A 412 16.75 -28.70 -18.66
CA PHE A 412 16.80 -29.66 -17.57
C PHE A 412 15.66 -29.45 -16.57
N VAL A 413 15.07 -30.55 -16.11
CA VAL A 413 14.27 -30.59 -14.88
C VAL A 413 15.03 -31.40 -13.82
N LEU A 414 15.05 -30.94 -12.58
CA LEU A 414 15.64 -31.70 -11.46
C LEU A 414 14.81 -32.96 -11.21
N ALA A 415 15.46 -34.10 -11.03
CA ALA A 415 14.78 -35.39 -10.92
C ALA A 415 13.75 -35.43 -9.78
N TYR A 416 14.01 -34.76 -8.66
CA TYR A 416 13.06 -34.65 -7.55
C TYR A 416 11.80 -33.81 -7.85
N ASN A 417 11.70 -33.14 -8.98
CA ASN A 417 10.49 -32.43 -9.44
C ASN A 417 9.63 -33.27 -10.41
N ALA A 418 10.06 -34.49 -10.75
CA ALA A 418 9.42 -35.34 -11.74
C ALA A 418 9.25 -36.80 -11.28
N GLU A 419 8.28 -37.52 -11.86
CA GLU A 419 8.08 -38.96 -11.68
C GLU A 419 8.26 -39.70 -13.02
N PRO A 420 9.02 -40.81 -13.08
CA PRO A 420 9.07 -41.66 -14.28
C PRO A 420 7.75 -42.37 -14.56
N LEU A 421 7.38 -42.44 -15.83
CA LEU A 421 6.17 -43.12 -16.32
C LEU A 421 6.55 -44.40 -17.10
N PRO A 422 5.59 -45.33 -17.33
CA PRO A 422 5.85 -46.52 -18.15
C PRO A 422 6.26 -46.14 -19.59
N PRO A 423 7.19 -46.87 -20.24
CA PRO A 423 7.60 -46.62 -21.62
C PRO A 423 6.45 -46.62 -22.65
N GLU A 424 5.36 -47.34 -22.36
CA GLU A 424 4.14 -47.39 -23.15
C GLU A 424 3.18 -46.19 -22.94
N THR A 425 3.62 -45.12 -22.26
CA THR A 425 2.86 -43.88 -22.10
C THR A 425 2.49 -43.30 -23.48
N PRO A 426 1.20 -43.14 -23.82
CA PRO A 426 0.81 -42.64 -25.14
C PRO A 426 1.31 -41.21 -25.40
N ARG A 427 1.83 -40.99 -26.61
CA ARG A 427 2.15 -39.64 -27.11
C ARG A 427 0.87 -38.81 -27.18
N ALA A 428 0.97 -37.52 -26.86
CA ALA A 428 -0.18 -36.63 -26.86
C ALA A 428 -0.67 -36.37 -28.30
N SER A 429 -1.98 -36.27 -28.49
CA SER A 429 -2.55 -35.94 -29.80
C SER A 429 -3.84 -35.14 -29.71
N PHE A 430 -3.96 -34.08 -30.53
CA PHE A 430 -5.10 -33.16 -30.52
C PHE A 430 -5.61 -32.79 -31.92
N THR A 431 -6.93 -32.71 -32.09
CA THR A 431 -7.60 -32.35 -33.36
C THR A 431 -8.20 -30.94 -33.38
N GLY A 432 -8.23 -30.25 -32.25
CA GLY A 432 -8.79 -28.90 -32.10
C GLY A 432 -8.91 -28.54 -30.62
N ALA A 433 -9.62 -27.45 -30.33
CA ALA A 433 -10.05 -27.12 -28.97
C ALA A 433 -11.48 -26.59 -28.94
N ALA A 434 -12.14 -26.73 -27.79
CA ALA A 434 -13.42 -26.12 -27.49
C ALA A 434 -13.26 -25.13 -26.34
N ALA A 435 -13.71 -23.89 -26.55
CA ALA A 435 -13.72 -22.85 -25.53
C ALA A 435 -14.99 -22.94 -24.68
N ALA A 436 -14.83 -22.80 -23.36
CA ALA A 436 -15.90 -22.50 -22.43
C ALA A 436 -15.64 -21.12 -21.81
N ALA A 437 -16.65 -20.25 -21.81
CA ALA A 437 -16.56 -18.94 -21.16
C ALA A 437 -16.57 -19.07 -19.62
N THR A 438 -15.83 -18.19 -18.95
CA THR A 438 -15.79 -18.03 -17.49
C THR A 438 -16.06 -16.57 -17.11
N ASP A 439 -16.22 -16.29 -15.82
CA ASP A 439 -16.39 -14.91 -15.31
C ASP A 439 -15.17 -14.01 -15.61
N THR A 440 -14.00 -14.61 -15.86
CA THR A 440 -12.68 -13.97 -16.05
C THR A 440 -12.15 -14.00 -17.47
N GLY A 441 -12.78 -14.77 -18.38
CA GLY A 441 -12.24 -15.04 -19.71
C GLY A 441 -12.78 -16.35 -20.30
N GLU A 442 -11.88 -17.23 -20.72
CA GLU A 442 -12.21 -18.53 -21.33
C GLU A 442 -11.25 -19.63 -20.88
N VAL A 443 -11.71 -20.89 -20.94
CA VAL A 443 -10.86 -22.09 -20.88
C VAL A 443 -11.00 -22.87 -22.18
N LEU A 444 -9.89 -23.04 -22.89
CA LEU A 444 -9.80 -23.88 -24.08
C LEU A 444 -9.48 -25.32 -23.66
N THR A 445 -10.42 -26.25 -23.78
CA THR A 445 -10.15 -27.69 -23.59
C THR A 445 -9.72 -28.31 -24.92
N PHE A 446 -8.54 -28.92 -24.97
CA PHE A 446 -8.03 -29.52 -26.21
C PHE A 446 -8.75 -30.85 -26.48
N ALA A 447 -9.27 -30.99 -27.69
CA ALA A 447 -9.98 -32.18 -28.15
C ALA A 447 -8.96 -33.25 -28.57
N GLY A 448 -8.75 -34.25 -27.70
CA GLY A 448 -7.69 -35.23 -27.84
C GLY A 448 -7.35 -35.89 -26.51
N SER A 449 -6.10 -36.30 -26.32
CA SER A 449 -5.60 -36.85 -25.07
C SER A 449 -4.09 -36.68 -24.91
N GLY A 450 -3.64 -36.72 -23.65
CA GLY A 450 -2.25 -36.49 -23.25
C GLY A 450 -2.04 -35.10 -22.66
N THR A 451 -0.97 -34.97 -21.87
CA THR A 451 -0.64 -33.76 -21.10
C THR A 451 0.81 -33.31 -21.40
N PRO A 452 1.16 -33.04 -22.67
CA PRO A 452 2.52 -32.82 -23.12
C PRO A 452 3.10 -31.50 -22.59
N LEU A 453 4.42 -31.47 -22.38
CA LEU A 453 5.16 -30.27 -22.03
C LEU A 453 4.91 -29.14 -23.04
N ALA A 454 4.43 -28.01 -22.52
CA ALA A 454 4.25 -26.76 -23.25
C ALA A 454 5.14 -25.65 -22.70
N TYR A 455 5.85 -24.95 -23.58
CA TYR A 455 6.43 -23.62 -23.29
C TYR A 455 5.46 -22.55 -23.78
N THR A 456 5.41 -21.40 -23.12
CA THR A 456 4.48 -20.32 -23.50
C THR A 456 5.17 -18.98 -23.70
N ASN A 457 4.82 -18.25 -24.76
CA ASN A 457 5.35 -16.91 -24.99
C ASN A 457 4.30 -16.00 -25.65
N MET A 458 4.24 -14.74 -25.20
CA MET A 458 3.40 -13.70 -25.79
C MET A 458 4.25 -12.83 -26.71
N VAL A 459 4.01 -12.90 -28.02
CA VAL A 459 4.77 -12.20 -29.06
C VAL A 459 3.81 -11.39 -29.92
N ASP A 460 4.01 -10.07 -29.98
CA ASP A 460 3.19 -9.12 -30.74
C ASP A 460 1.66 -9.25 -30.53
N GLY A 461 1.26 -9.68 -29.33
CA GLY A 461 -0.13 -9.89 -28.93
C GLY A 461 -0.69 -11.29 -29.24
N ALA A 462 0.06 -12.17 -29.91
CA ALA A 462 -0.28 -13.58 -30.10
C ALA A 462 0.33 -14.47 -29.00
N LEU A 463 -0.37 -15.54 -28.63
CA LEU A 463 0.16 -16.58 -27.73
C LEU A 463 0.77 -17.71 -28.57
N MET A 464 2.08 -17.89 -28.46
CA MET A 464 2.80 -19.04 -28.99
C MET A 464 2.95 -20.10 -27.90
N MET A 465 2.62 -21.35 -28.22
CA MET A 465 2.75 -22.50 -27.34
C MET A 465 3.53 -23.60 -28.06
N ASP A 466 4.71 -23.94 -27.56
CA ASP A 466 5.57 -24.96 -28.13
C ASP A 466 5.38 -26.27 -27.37
N PHE A 467 4.68 -27.21 -28.00
CA PHE A 467 4.37 -28.51 -27.44
C PHE A 467 5.40 -29.56 -27.88
N TYR A 468 6.12 -30.11 -26.90
CA TYR A 468 7.05 -31.22 -27.12
C TYR A 468 6.30 -32.55 -27.03
N ASP A 469 6.74 -33.54 -27.80
CA ASP A 469 6.14 -34.89 -27.83
C ASP A 469 4.61 -34.94 -28.06
N ALA A 470 4.11 -34.04 -28.94
CA ALA A 470 2.68 -33.94 -29.27
C ALA A 470 2.41 -33.87 -30.78
N ASP A 471 1.36 -34.57 -31.22
CA ASP A 471 0.83 -34.55 -32.59
C ASP A 471 -0.43 -33.67 -32.71
N PHE A 472 -0.44 -32.74 -33.65
CA PHE A 472 -1.59 -31.87 -33.92
C PHE A 472 -2.15 -32.09 -35.32
N ALA A 473 -3.47 -32.03 -35.46
CA ALA A 473 -4.11 -31.97 -36.77
C ALA A 473 -3.73 -30.67 -37.51
N ALA A 474 -3.47 -30.75 -38.82
CA ALA A 474 -3.10 -29.59 -39.63
C ALA A 474 -4.24 -28.56 -39.78
N ASP A 475 -5.48 -28.97 -39.51
CA ASP A 475 -6.70 -28.17 -39.47
C ASP A 475 -7.21 -27.91 -38.03
N PHE A 476 -6.33 -28.03 -37.02
CA PHE A 476 -6.64 -27.69 -35.62
C PHE A 476 -7.24 -26.28 -35.52
N ALA A 477 -8.46 -26.21 -34.99
CA ALA A 477 -9.18 -24.97 -34.79
C ALA A 477 -9.70 -24.86 -33.36
N VAL A 478 -9.77 -23.63 -32.84
CA VAL A 478 -10.50 -23.32 -31.60
C VAL A 478 -11.94 -23.02 -31.96
N SER A 479 -12.88 -23.70 -31.29
CA SER A 479 -14.32 -23.58 -31.50
C SER A 479 -15.01 -22.95 -30.28
N GLY A 480 -16.06 -22.16 -30.50
CA GLY A 480 -16.86 -21.53 -29.43
C GLY A 480 -16.24 -20.30 -28.75
N SER A 481 -15.00 -19.94 -29.09
CA SER A 481 -14.29 -18.80 -28.50
C SER A 481 -14.80 -17.45 -29.01
N ALA A 482 -14.80 -16.45 -28.13
CA ALA A 482 -14.93 -15.03 -28.47
C ALA A 482 -13.57 -14.30 -28.40
N LEU A 483 -12.61 -14.81 -27.61
CA LEU A 483 -11.24 -14.29 -27.51
C LEU A 483 -10.37 -14.67 -28.71
N VAL A 484 -10.37 -15.93 -29.15
CA VAL A 484 -9.49 -16.43 -30.22
C VAL A 484 -10.01 -16.04 -31.60
N GLN A 485 -9.20 -15.29 -32.35
CA GLN A 485 -9.47 -14.93 -33.74
C GLN A 485 -9.00 -16.02 -34.72
N SER A 486 -7.85 -16.63 -34.47
CA SER A 486 -7.36 -17.78 -35.25
C SER A 486 -6.44 -18.67 -34.42
N ALA A 487 -6.34 -19.93 -34.83
CA ALA A 487 -5.26 -20.83 -34.45
C ALA A 487 -4.45 -21.21 -35.69
N ALA A 488 -3.14 -21.41 -35.53
CA ALA A 488 -2.26 -21.95 -36.56
C ALA A 488 -1.33 -23.00 -35.92
N VAL A 489 -1.06 -24.08 -36.65
CA VAL A 489 -0.14 -25.16 -36.25
C VAL A 489 1.06 -25.14 -37.18
N ASP A 490 2.26 -25.10 -36.60
CA ASP A 490 3.53 -25.17 -37.31
C ASP A 490 4.37 -26.33 -36.75
N PRO A 491 4.49 -27.47 -37.46
CA PRO A 491 5.26 -28.62 -37.02
C PRO A 491 6.76 -28.39 -37.30
N GLY A 492 7.52 -28.03 -36.26
CA GLY A 492 8.95 -27.76 -36.33
C GLY A 492 9.83 -28.97 -36.00
N ASP A 493 11.14 -28.77 -36.10
CA ASP A 493 12.13 -29.76 -35.65
C ASP A 493 12.09 -29.87 -34.11
N GLY A 494 11.51 -30.95 -33.59
CA GLY A 494 11.49 -31.31 -32.17
C GLY A 494 10.27 -30.88 -31.36
N CYS A 495 9.47 -29.92 -31.85
CA CYS A 495 8.20 -29.51 -31.22
C CYS A 495 7.16 -29.07 -32.25
N THR A 496 5.89 -29.08 -31.84
CA THR A 496 4.79 -28.50 -32.62
C THR A 496 4.36 -27.19 -32.00
N ARG A 497 4.49 -26.08 -32.74
CA ARG A 497 4.04 -24.76 -32.29
C ARG A 497 2.56 -24.56 -32.60
N VAL A 498 1.77 -24.22 -31.59
CA VAL A 498 0.42 -23.66 -31.76
C VAL A 498 0.49 -22.17 -31.53
N THR A 499 0.07 -21.37 -32.50
CA THR A 499 -0.04 -19.91 -32.37
C THR A 499 -1.50 -19.51 -32.34
N LEU A 500 -1.94 -18.85 -31.27
CA LEU A 500 -3.27 -18.25 -31.15
C LEU A 500 -3.19 -16.73 -31.34
N THR A 501 -4.03 -16.20 -32.22
CA THR A 501 -4.28 -14.74 -32.33
C THR A 501 -5.62 -14.40 -31.70
N PHE A 502 -5.80 -13.16 -31.25
CA PHE A 502 -6.96 -12.78 -30.45
C PHE A 502 -7.71 -11.56 -31.02
N THR A 503 -9.03 -11.53 -30.81
CA THR A 503 -9.95 -10.45 -31.21
C THR A 503 -9.74 -9.16 -30.40
N GLN A 504 -9.15 -9.28 -29.21
CA GLN A 504 -8.82 -8.23 -28.25
C GLN A 504 -7.61 -8.72 -27.41
N PRO A 505 -6.88 -7.84 -26.69
CA PRO A 505 -5.74 -8.27 -25.88
C PRO A 505 -6.13 -9.28 -24.78
N VAL A 506 -5.31 -10.32 -24.64
CA VAL A 506 -5.34 -11.26 -23.52
C VAL A 506 -4.45 -10.71 -22.40
N TRP A 507 -4.94 -10.78 -21.16
CA TRP A 507 -4.27 -10.20 -19.98
C TRP A 507 -3.24 -11.13 -19.34
N GLY A 508 -3.47 -12.43 -19.51
CA GLY A 508 -2.67 -13.51 -18.99
C GLY A 508 -3.25 -14.84 -19.45
N HIS A 509 -2.43 -15.88 -19.34
CA HIS A 509 -2.74 -17.22 -19.83
C HIS A 509 -2.15 -18.25 -18.86
N THR A 510 -2.63 -19.49 -18.86
CA THR A 510 -1.84 -20.59 -18.30
C THR A 510 -2.27 -21.94 -18.89
N VAL A 511 -1.37 -22.91 -18.87
CA VAL A 511 -1.58 -24.26 -19.41
C VAL A 511 -1.77 -25.23 -18.25
N GLU A 512 -2.99 -25.70 -18.06
CA GLU A 512 -3.34 -26.68 -17.03
C GLU A 512 -3.53 -28.07 -17.65
N TYR A 513 -3.40 -29.10 -16.82
CA TYR A 513 -3.52 -30.49 -17.26
C TYR A 513 -4.59 -31.18 -16.41
N ALA A 514 -5.76 -31.40 -17.00
CA ALA A 514 -6.96 -31.87 -16.32
C ALA A 514 -7.67 -32.93 -17.16
N ASP A 515 -8.33 -33.89 -16.50
CA ASP A 515 -9.09 -35.00 -17.11
C ASP A 515 -8.33 -35.80 -18.20
N GLY A 516 -6.99 -35.78 -18.16
CA GLY A 516 -6.12 -36.46 -19.12
C GLY A 516 -5.88 -35.71 -20.44
N THR A 517 -6.21 -34.43 -20.52
CA THR A 517 -5.95 -33.55 -21.67
C THR A 517 -5.33 -32.21 -21.25
N THR A 518 -4.86 -31.44 -22.23
CA THR A 518 -4.43 -30.05 -22.05
C THR A 518 -5.62 -29.10 -21.99
N GLN A 519 -5.57 -28.16 -21.05
CA GLN A 519 -6.43 -26.98 -21.01
C GLN A 519 -5.59 -25.69 -21.08
N VAL A 520 -6.08 -24.67 -21.77
CA VAL A 520 -5.45 -23.34 -21.79
C VAL A 520 -6.43 -22.31 -21.26
N ILE A 521 -6.14 -21.76 -20.09
CA ILE A 521 -6.90 -20.65 -19.52
C ILE A 521 -6.45 -19.36 -20.22
N LEU A 522 -7.40 -18.57 -20.70
CA LEU A 522 -7.17 -17.27 -21.34
C LEU A 522 -7.96 -16.19 -20.59
N LYS A 523 -7.24 -15.26 -19.95
CA LYS A 523 -7.86 -14.21 -19.15
C LYS A 523 -8.12 -12.96 -20.00
N LYS A 524 -9.34 -12.42 -19.90
CA LYS A 524 -9.72 -11.17 -20.58
C LYS A 524 -9.02 -9.96 -19.94
N GLN A 525 -8.66 -8.97 -20.76
CA GLN A 525 -8.19 -7.66 -20.30
C GLN A 525 -9.25 -6.92 -19.44
N PRO A 526 -8.91 -6.51 -18.20
CA PRO A 526 -9.73 -5.62 -17.41
C PRO A 526 -9.76 -4.22 -18.04
N VAL A 527 -10.81 -3.45 -17.75
CA VAL A 527 -10.96 -2.06 -18.21
C VAL A 527 -11.44 -1.18 -17.06
N ARG A 528 -11.08 0.10 -17.10
CA ARG A 528 -11.57 1.11 -16.14
C ARG A 528 -13.09 1.24 -16.24
N SER A 529 -13.74 1.39 -15.10
CA SER A 529 -15.20 1.49 -15.01
C SER A 529 -15.70 2.93 -15.06
N ASP A 530 -16.81 3.14 -15.79
CA ASP A 530 -17.57 4.39 -15.79
C ASP A 530 -18.35 4.64 -14.48
N VAL A 531 -18.33 3.70 -13.52
CA VAL A 531 -18.95 3.88 -12.21
C VAL A 531 -18.27 5.05 -11.48
N PHE A 532 -19.00 6.15 -11.37
CA PHE A 532 -18.50 7.40 -10.79
C PHE A 532 -17.92 7.19 -9.40
N GLY A 533 -16.65 7.60 -9.23
CA GLY A 533 -15.93 7.42 -7.98
C GLY A 533 -15.55 5.98 -7.64
N LYS A 534 -15.67 5.01 -8.56
CA LYS A 534 -15.19 3.62 -8.41
C LYS A 534 -14.57 3.06 -9.70
N PRO A 535 -13.44 3.61 -10.18
CA PRO A 535 -12.87 3.28 -11.48
C PRO A 535 -12.32 1.84 -11.60
N LEU A 536 -12.12 1.13 -10.48
CA LEU A 536 -11.73 -0.29 -10.45
C LEU A 536 -12.93 -1.25 -10.32
N THR A 537 -14.18 -0.79 -10.46
CA THR A 537 -15.36 -1.67 -10.42
C THR A 537 -15.28 -2.76 -11.49
N GLY A 538 -15.14 -4.01 -11.06
CA GLY A 538 -14.98 -5.19 -11.93
C GLY A 538 -13.53 -5.69 -12.05
N VAL A 539 -12.56 -5.00 -11.45
CA VAL A 539 -11.15 -5.43 -11.37
C VAL A 539 -10.93 -6.26 -10.12
N ALA A 540 -10.30 -7.42 -10.25
CA ALA A 540 -9.94 -8.32 -9.14
C ALA A 540 -8.45 -8.19 -8.80
N VAL A 541 -8.10 -8.05 -7.52
CA VAL A 541 -6.71 -8.02 -7.06
C VAL A 541 -6.50 -9.09 -5.99
N LEU A 542 -5.41 -9.85 -6.09
CA LEU A 542 -4.94 -10.73 -5.03
C LEU A 542 -3.68 -10.11 -4.41
N LEU A 543 -3.80 -9.69 -3.15
CA LEU A 543 -2.67 -9.23 -2.36
C LEU A 543 -2.12 -10.38 -1.50
N ASP A 544 -0.80 -10.46 -1.39
CA ASP A 544 -0.11 -11.48 -0.62
C ASP A 544 0.80 -10.84 0.43
N ALA A 545 0.41 -10.94 1.71
CA ALA A 545 1.24 -10.49 2.82
C ALA A 545 2.34 -11.54 3.06
N GLY A 546 3.59 -11.20 2.74
CA GLY A 546 4.74 -12.09 2.88
C GLY A 546 4.86 -12.69 4.29
N HIS A 547 5.39 -13.90 4.39
CA HIS A 547 5.64 -14.62 5.65
C HIS A 547 4.34 -14.93 6.45
N GLY A 548 4.41 -15.24 7.75
CA GLY A 548 3.27 -15.53 8.64
C GLY A 548 3.53 -16.64 9.68
N ASP A 549 2.86 -16.59 10.83
CA ASP A 549 2.98 -17.51 11.98
C ASP A 549 4.45 -17.79 12.38
N HIS A 550 4.96 -19.00 12.14
CA HIS A 550 6.31 -19.42 12.49
C HIS A 550 7.40 -18.83 11.59
N ASP A 551 7.02 -18.19 10.48
CA ASP A 551 7.91 -17.47 9.59
C ASP A 551 7.77 -15.96 9.86
N PRO A 552 8.71 -15.31 10.56
CA PRO A 552 8.66 -13.88 10.84
C PRO A 552 9.05 -13.00 9.64
N GLY A 553 9.65 -13.57 8.60
CA GLY A 553 10.47 -12.82 7.63
C GLY A 553 11.66 -12.15 8.31
N ALA A 554 12.08 -10.98 7.82
CA ALA A 554 13.15 -10.20 8.43
C ALA A 554 12.80 -9.67 9.84
N MET A 555 13.74 -9.81 10.77
CA MET A 555 13.63 -9.16 12.09
C MET A 555 13.97 -7.67 11.97
N GLY A 556 13.14 -6.83 12.61
CA GLY A 556 13.34 -5.40 12.66
C GLY A 556 14.54 -4.95 13.50
N ALA A 557 15.02 -3.72 13.28
CA ALA A 557 16.11 -3.12 14.04
C ALA A 557 15.87 -3.10 15.58
N ALA A 558 14.61 -3.04 16.02
CA ALA A 558 14.25 -3.12 17.44
C ALA A 558 14.21 -4.56 18.03
N GLY A 559 14.27 -5.60 17.19
CA GLY A 559 14.45 -6.99 17.63
C GLY A 559 13.20 -7.76 18.06
N THR A 560 13.43 -8.87 18.77
CA THR A 560 12.38 -9.79 19.22
C THR A 560 11.45 -9.14 20.24
N GLY A 561 10.16 -9.05 19.92
CA GLY A 561 9.14 -8.37 20.73
C GLY A 561 8.74 -6.99 20.19
N ALA A 562 9.40 -6.52 19.13
CA ALA A 562 8.90 -5.48 18.23
C ALA A 562 8.38 -6.15 16.93
N PRO A 563 7.64 -5.42 16.07
CA PRO A 563 7.13 -5.96 14.80
C PRO A 563 8.22 -6.57 13.91
N ALA A 564 7.98 -7.76 13.41
CA ALA A 564 8.76 -8.41 12.36
C ALA A 564 8.13 -8.14 10.98
N GLU A 565 8.82 -8.54 9.91
CA GLU A 565 8.40 -8.26 8.53
C GLU A 565 6.98 -8.74 8.26
N LYS A 566 6.61 -9.93 8.74
CA LYS A 566 5.26 -10.49 8.60
C LYS A 566 4.14 -9.55 9.13
N ASP A 567 4.42 -8.73 10.13
CA ASP A 567 3.45 -7.83 10.77
C ASP A 567 3.29 -6.55 9.92
N VAL A 568 4.41 -6.03 9.42
CA VAL A 568 4.46 -4.85 8.55
C VAL A 568 3.85 -5.15 7.17
N ASN A 569 4.16 -6.33 6.62
CA ASN A 569 3.57 -6.84 5.38
C ASN A 569 2.05 -6.93 5.49
N LEU A 570 1.53 -7.50 6.59
CA LEU A 570 0.09 -7.59 6.83
C LEU A 570 -0.55 -6.19 6.94
N ALA A 571 0.04 -5.28 7.72
CA ALA A 571 -0.50 -3.94 7.89
C ALA A 571 -0.54 -3.15 6.56
N LEU A 572 0.51 -3.25 5.73
CA LEU A 572 0.55 -2.62 4.41
C LEU A 572 -0.44 -3.28 3.43
N THR A 573 -0.57 -4.61 3.45
CA THR A 573 -1.59 -5.33 2.67
C THR A 573 -3.00 -4.90 3.04
N LEU A 574 -3.31 -4.69 4.33
CA LEU A 574 -4.62 -4.21 4.78
C LEU A 574 -4.88 -2.75 4.36
N ALA A 575 -3.86 -1.88 4.40
CA ALA A 575 -3.94 -0.51 3.89
C ALA A 575 -4.26 -0.49 2.38
N ALA A 576 -3.49 -1.25 1.59
CA ALA A 576 -3.67 -1.38 0.15
C ALA A 576 -5.03 -1.98 -0.21
N LYS A 577 -5.48 -3.03 0.51
CA LYS A 577 -6.81 -3.64 0.35
C LYS A 577 -7.92 -2.61 0.52
N TYR A 578 -7.91 -1.88 1.64
CA TYR A 578 -8.90 -0.87 1.93
C TYR A 578 -9.00 0.15 0.78
N ARG A 579 -7.87 0.71 0.33
CA ARG A 579 -7.86 1.70 -0.76
C ARG A 579 -8.31 1.16 -2.12
N LEU A 580 -7.91 -0.06 -2.47
CA LEU A 580 -8.37 -0.72 -3.69
C LEU A 580 -9.90 -0.96 -3.66
N GLU A 581 -10.47 -1.30 -2.51
CA GLU A 581 -11.92 -1.45 -2.33
C GLU A 581 -12.67 -0.10 -2.35
N GLN A 582 -12.06 0.99 -1.84
CA GLN A 582 -12.58 2.35 -2.02
C GLN A 582 -12.68 2.73 -3.51
N LEU A 583 -11.68 2.37 -4.31
CA LEU A 583 -11.67 2.52 -5.77
C LEU A 583 -12.61 1.56 -6.51
N GLY A 584 -13.23 0.60 -5.81
CA GLY A 584 -14.20 -0.36 -6.35
C GLY A 584 -13.66 -1.74 -6.76
N ALA A 585 -12.38 -2.04 -6.52
CA ALA A 585 -11.81 -3.35 -6.83
C ALA A 585 -12.36 -4.45 -5.90
N THR A 586 -12.44 -5.68 -6.41
CA THR A 586 -12.67 -6.88 -5.60
C THR A 586 -11.32 -7.38 -5.09
N VAL A 587 -11.02 -7.20 -3.81
CA VAL A 587 -9.69 -7.53 -3.25
C VAL A 587 -9.72 -8.79 -2.39
N GLN A 588 -9.05 -9.82 -2.88
CA GLN A 588 -8.70 -11.02 -2.11
C GLN A 588 -7.32 -10.85 -1.46
N THR A 589 -7.11 -11.53 -0.35
CA THR A 589 -5.85 -11.53 0.41
C THR A 589 -5.47 -12.96 0.76
N ILE A 590 -4.21 -13.34 0.56
CA ILE A 590 -3.68 -14.67 0.94
C ILE A 590 -3.91 -14.97 2.43
N ARG A 591 -3.71 -13.97 3.29
CA ARG A 591 -4.02 -14.01 4.72
C ARG A 591 -4.54 -12.64 5.20
N THR A 592 -5.38 -12.65 6.22
CA THR A 592 -5.88 -11.45 6.92
C THR A 592 -5.38 -11.35 8.36
N ASP A 593 -4.62 -12.35 8.80
CA ASP A 593 -4.14 -12.55 10.16
C ASP A 593 -2.71 -13.13 10.12
N ASP A 594 -2.21 -13.54 11.29
CA ASP A 594 -0.88 -14.13 11.47
C ASP A 594 -0.89 -15.64 11.17
N SER A 595 -1.27 -16.01 9.94
CA SER A 595 -1.28 -17.39 9.45
C SER A 595 -0.18 -17.64 8.41
N PHE A 596 0.45 -18.82 8.44
CA PHE A 596 1.41 -19.24 7.42
C PHE A 596 0.70 -19.91 6.24
N LEU A 597 1.09 -19.54 5.01
CA LEU A 597 0.82 -20.31 3.79
C LEU A 597 2.14 -20.53 3.04
N SER A 598 2.31 -21.73 2.50
CA SER A 598 3.48 -22.10 1.70
C SER A 598 3.49 -21.39 0.33
N LEU A 599 4.67 -21.34 -0.30
CA LEU A 599 4.83 -20.78 -1.65
C LEU A 599 3.94 -21.49 -2.68
N GLU A 600 3.74 -22.80 -2.55
CA GLU A 600 2.83 -23.57 -3.39
C GLU A 600 1.37 -23.11 -3.21
N GLU A 601 0.89 -22.98 -1.96
CA GLU A 601 -0.48 -22.53 -1.68
C GLU A 601 -0.73 -21.10 -2.17
N ARG A 602 0.26 -20.21 -2.06
CA ARG A 602 0.21 -18.84 -2.61
C ARG A 602 0.05 -18.87 -4.13
N ASN A 603 0.84 -19.68 -4.85
CA ASN A 603 0.71 -19.83 -6.30
C ASN A 603 -0.61 -20.52 -6.71
N ARG A 604 -1.09 -21.52 -5.94
CA ARG A 604 -2.40 -22.16 -6.13
C ARG A 604 -3.55 -21.14 -6.03
N ALA A 605 -3.47 -20.19 -5.10
CA ALA A 605 -4.46 -19.12 -4.98
C ALA A 605 -4.49 -18.19 -6.19
N ILE A 606 -3.35 -17.89 -6.83
CA ILE A 606 -3.30 -17.10 -8.09
C ILE A 606 -4.08 -17.82 -9.20
N VAL A 607 -3.80 -19.10 -9.41
CA VAL A 607 -4.44 -19.90 -10.49
C VAL A 607 -5.93 -20.13 -10.21
N ALA A 608 -6.32 -20.36 -8.96
CA ALA A 608 -7.71 -20.58 -8.58
C ALA A 608 -8.55 -19.28 -8.59
N GLY A 609 -7.98 -18.15 -8.15
CA GLY A 609 -8.67 -16.86 -8.09
C GLY A 609 -8.67 -16.07 -9.39
N GLN A 610 -7.73 -16.36 -10.31
CA GLN A 610 -7.53 -15.67 -11.59
C GLN A 610 -7.63 -14.12 -11.51
N PRO A 611 -6.93 -13.48 -10.55
CA PRO A 611 -7.01 -12.04 -10.33
C PRO A 611 -6.45 -11.27 -11.54
N ASP A 612 -6.84 -10.00 -11.73
CA ASP A 612 -6.23 -9.12 -12.72
C ASP A 612 -4.82 -8.67 -12.34
N PHE A 613 -4.50 -8.67 -11.04
CA PHE A 613 -3.17 -8.34 -10.53
C PHE A 613 -2.83 -9.21 -9.31
N PHE A 614 -1.59 -9.68 -9.24
CA PHE A 614 -1.04 -10.29 -8.04
C PHE A 614 0.14 -9.45 -7.51
N ILE A 615 0.08 -9.07 -6.23
CA ILE A 615 1.11 -8.29 -5.56
C ILE A 615 1.46 -8.95 -4.23
N ALA A 616 2.65 -9.56 -4.16
CA ALA A 616 3.27 -9.90 -2.90
C ALA A 616 3.91 -8.64 -2.27
N VAL A 617 3.72 -8.49 -0.96
CA VAL A 617 4.16 -7.34 -0.15
C VAL A 617 5.17 -7.84 0.88
N HIS A 618 6.38 -7.31 0.79
CA HIS A 618 7.55 -7.64 1.60
C HIS A 618 8.30 -6.37 2.06
N HIS A 619 9.17 -6.54 3.04
CA HIS A 619 10.13 -5.51 3.45
C HIS A 619 11.54 -6.11 3.60
N ASN A 620 12.50 -5.53 2.90
CA ASN A 620 13.77 -6.16 2.58
C ASN A 620 14.73 -6.20 3.78
N SER A 621 15.82 -6.94 3.64
CA SER A 621 16.89 -7.07 4.63
C SER A 621 18.26 -7.20 3.96
N ILE A 622 19.32 -7.22 4.76
CA ILE A 622 20.66 -7.54 4.28
C ILE A 622 21.42 -8.33 5.35
N ASP A 623 22.47 -9.04 4.92
CA ASP A 623 23.37 -9.75 5.83
C ASP A 623 23.99 -8.79 6.87
N LEU A 624 23.93 -9.17 8.15
CA LEU A 624 24.35 -8.33 9.27
C LEU A 624 25.86 -8.34 9.52
N SER A 625 26.67 -8.61 8.48
CA SER A 625 28.10 -8.31 8.42
C SER A 625 28.46 -7.09 7.56
N VAL A 626 27.47 -6.43 6.95
CA VAL A 626 27.64 -5.13 6.27
C VAL A 626 26.86 -4.01 6.97
N ASP A 627 27.15 -2.75 6.60
CA ASP A 627 26.49 -1.59 7.20
C ASP A 627 25.07 -1.41 6.64
N ALA A 628 24.07 -1.87 7.39
CA ALA A 628 22.66 -1.77 7.01
C ALA A 628 22.15 -0.32 6.95
N ASN A 629 22.85 0.66 7.55
CA ASN A 629 22.49 2.08 7.41
C ASN A 629 22.58 2.57 5.95
N LEU A 630 23.39 1.88 5.12
CA LEU A 630 23.56 2.18 3.70
C LEU A 630 22.48 1.55 2.81
N GLN A 631 21.66 0.63 3.35
CA GLN A 631 20.54 0.03 2.63
C GLN A 631 19.25 0.75 2.97
N THR A 632 18.67 1.42 1.97
CA THR A 632 17.37 2.09 2.03
C THR A 632 16.71 2.02 0.65
N GLY A 633 15.39 2.16 0.58
CA GLY A 633 14.64 2.32 -0.66
C GLY A 633 13.66 1.21 -1.00
N THR A 634 12.89 1.45 -2.07
CA THR A 634 11.82 0.60 -2.57
C THR A 634 12.23 -0.06 -3.89
N GLU A 635 12.11 -1.38 -3.99
CA GLU A 635 12.28 -2.15 -5.24
C GLU A 635 11.08 -3.07 -5.50
N CYS A 636 10.91 -3.54 -6.73
CA CYS A 636 9.84 -4.48 -7.06
C CYS A 636 10.27 -5.47 -8.14
N TYR A 637 10.05 -6.75 -7.88
CA TYR A 637 10.48 -7.85 -8.74
C TYR A 637 9.34 -8.39 -9.60
N TYR A 638 9.66 -8.69 -10.86
CA TYR A 638 8.79 -9.41 -11.80
C TYR A 638 9.56 -10.56 -12.44
N PHE A 639 8.88 -11.64 -12.82
CA PHE A 639 9.50 -12.73 -13.61
C PHE A 639 9.11 -12.64 -15.09
N TYR A 640 7.81 -12.79 -15.39
CA TYR A 640 7.30 -12.64 -16.75
C TYR A 640 7.16 -11.15 -17.14
N PRO A 641 7.32 -10.79 -18.44
CA PRO A 641 7.25 -9.41 -18.92
C PRO A 641 5.95 -8.66 -18.54
N ALA A 642 4.82 -9.38 -18.40
CA ALA A 642 3.53 -8.81 -18.00
C ALA A 642 3.58 -8.09 -16.64
N GLY A 643 4.37 -8.59 -15.68
CA GLY A 643 4.52 -7.95 -14.36
C GLY A 643 5.32 -6.65 -14.38
N LYS A 644 6.08 -6.37 -15.45
CA LYS A 644 7.05 -5.26 -15.49
C LYS A 644 6.41 -3.89 -15.36
N ALA A 645 5.28 -3.64 -16.03
CA ALA A 645 4.60 -2.35 -15.98
C ALA A 645 4.09 -2.04 -14.56
N LEU A 646 3.49 -3.05 -13.90
CA LEU A 646 3.04 -2.96 -12.51
C LEU A 646 4.20 -2.73 -11.54
N ALA A 647 5.28 -3.51 -11.66
CA ALA A 647 6.47 -3.33 -10.83
C ALA A 647 7.07 -1.92 -10.97
N GLN A 648 7.11 -1.38 -12.19
CA GLN A 648 7.56 0.00 -12.43
C GLN A 648 6.60 1.06 -11.86
N ALA A 649 5.28 0.84 -11.90
CA ALA A 649 4.30 1.74 -11.30
C ALA A 649 4.40 1.74 -9.77
N LEU A 650 4.48 0.56 -9.15
CA LEU A 650 4.62 0.39 -7.71
C LEU A 650 5.85 1.10 -7.17
N VAL A 651 7.03 0.89 -7.77
CA VAL A 651 8.26 1.56 -7.32
C VAL A 651 8.13 3.08 -7.44
N ARG A 652 7.65 3.62 -8.58
CA ARG A 652 7.45 5.08 -8.73
C ARG A 652 6.52 5.65 -7.65
N ASN A 653 5.33 5.08 -7.51
CA ASN A 653 4.29 5.65 -6.66
C ASN A 653 4.63 5.49 -5.17
N VAL A 654 5.15 4.34 -4.74
CA VAL A 654 5.51 4.09 -3.32
C VAL A 654 6.72 4.93 -2.92
N THR A 655 7.75 5.02 -3.77
CA THR A 655 8.89 5.97 -3.61
C THR A 655 8.36 7.39 -3.42
N GLN A 656 7.50 7.86 -4.32
CA GLN A 656 6.99 9.23 -4.30
C GLN A 656 6.11 9.53 -3.07
N ALA A 657 5.26 8.60 -2.66
CA ALA A 657 4.37 8.79 -1.51
C ALA A 657 5.10 8.74 -0.16
N THR A 658 6.23 8.02 -0.08
CA THR A 658 6.94 7.75 1.18
C THR A 658 8.27 8.48 1.34
N SER A 659 8.79 9.10 0.28
CA SER A 659 10.12 9.71 0.20
C SER A 659 11.31 8.75 0.38
N ARG A 660 11.10 7.44 0.25
CA ARG A 660 12.18 6.44 0.17
C ARG A 660 12.93 6.52 -1.17
N PRO A 661 14.20 6.08 -1.27
CA PRO A 661 14.90 5.98 -2.55
C PRO A 661 14.27 5.00 -3.56
N ASP A 662 14.31 5.34 -4.85
CA ASP A 662 13.93 4.44 -5.95
C ASP A 662 15.08 3.47 -6.25
N ARG A 663 14.82 2.16 -6.10
CA ARG A 663 15.77 1.08 -6.44
C ARG A 663 15.38 0.31 -7.71
N GLY A 664 14.34 0.76 -8.41
CA GLY A 664 13.90 0.26 -9.70
C GLY A 664 13.11 -1.05 -9.67
N ALA A 665 12.44 -1.31 -10.79
CA ALA A 665 11.78 -2.59 -11.07
C ALA A 665 12.77 -3.59 -11.68
N GLN A 666 12.97 -4.73 -11.03
CA GLN A 666 14.01 -5.71 -11.34
C GLN A 666 13.42 -7.04 -11.81
N TRP A 667 14.17 -7.79 -12.61
CA TRP A 667 13.80 -9.17 -12.91
C TRP A 667 14.23 -10.08 -11.75
N GLY A 668 13.35 -10.99 -11.31
CA GLY A 668 13.64 -11.90 -10.20
C GLY A 668 12.79 -13.17 -10.23
N TYR A 669 13.42 -14.31 -9.90
CA TYR A 669 12.88 -15.66 -10.03
C TYR A 669 12.09 -16.16 -8.80
N TYR A 670 11.54 -15.25 -8.01
CA TYR A 670 10.73 -15.54 -6.83
C TYR A 670 9.51 -16.41 -7.18
N TYR A 671 9.23 -17.44 -6.37
CA TYR A 671 8.21 -18.45 -6.67
C TYR A 671 6.80 -17.86 -6.93
N VAL A 672 6.44 -16.79 -6.22
CA VAL A 672 5.13 -16.13 -6.33
C VAL A 672 5.00 -15.22 -7.56
N THR A 673 6.09 -14.71 -8.13
CA THR A 673 6.05 -13.90 -9.38
C THR A 673 6.04 -14.77 -10.65
N ARG A 674 6.27 -16.08 -10.50
CA ARG A 674 6.26 -17.08 -11.56
C ARG A 674 4.84 -17.57 -11.86
N SER A 675 3.99 -16.66 -12.31
CA SER A 675 2.67 -16.94 -12.86
C SER A 675 2.41 -16.10 -14.11
N THR A 676 1.86 -16.74 -15.14
CA THR A 676 1.42 -16.10 -16.39
C THR A 676 -0.06 -15.71 -16.38
N VAL A 677 -0.81 -16.10 -15.33
CA VAL A 677 -2.27 -15.88 -15.20
C VAL A 677 -2.62 -14.38 -15.20
N CYS A 678 -1.72 -13.55 -14.69
CA CYS A 678 -1.85 -12.10 -14.63
C CYS A 678 -0.47 -11.44 -14.42
N PRO A 679 -0.35 -10.10 -14.52
CA PRO A 679 0.77 -9.36 -13.95
C PRO A 679 1.00 -9.73 -12.47
N ALA A 680 2.07 -10.46 -12.19
CA ALA A 680 2.47 -10.95 -10.87
C ALA A 680 3.82 -10.37 -10.44
N VAL A 681 3.87 -9.75 -9.26
CA VAL A 681 5.03 -9.01 -8.76
C VAL A 681 5.25 -9.20 -7.25
N LEU A 682 6.46 -8.89 -6.78
CA LEU A 682 6.83 -8.83 -5.36
C LEU A 682 7.41 -7.45 -5.06
N LEU A 683 6.76 -6.68 -4.19
CA LEU A 683 7.16 -5.34 -3.76
C LEU A 683 7.96 -5.40 -2.46
N GLU A 684 9.15 -4.83 -2.47
CA GLU A 684 9.98 -4.57 -1.29
C GLU A 684 9.81 -3.09 -0.90
N ALA A 685 9.06 -2.81 0.16
CA ALA A 685 8.60 -1.45 0.48
C ALA A 685 9.52 -0.64 1.44
N GLY A 686 10.69 -1.17 1.77
CA GLY A 686 11.72 -0.57 2.64
C GLY A 686 12.49 -1.64 3.41
N PHE A 687 13.59 -1.29 4.09
CA PHE A 687 14.47 -2.24 4.79
C PHE A 687 14.17 -2.35 6.30
N MET A 688 13.94 -3.58 6.78
CA MET A 688 13.62 -3.90 8.18
C MET A 688 14.80 -3.72 9.14
N VAL A 689 16.02 -3.95 8.68
CA VAL A 689 17.26 -3.89 9.48
C VAL A 689 17.92 -2.51 9.49
N ASN A 690 17.46 -1.58 8.65
CA ASN A 690 17.88 -0.19 8.70
C ASN A 690 17.11 0.54 9.82
N PRO A 691 17.76 1.17 10.82
CA PRO A 691 17.06 1.77 11.96
C PRO A 691 16.01 2.82 11.54
N SER A 692 16.40 3.72 10.65
CA SER A 692 15.54 4.82 10.20
C SER A 692 14.40 4.34 9.29
N GLU A 693 14.62 3.36 8.41
CA GLU A 693 13.51 2.81 7.62
C GLU A 693 12.60 1.90 8.44
N TYR A 694 13.10 1.14 9.41
CA TYR A 694 12.29 0.32 10.30
C TYR A 694 11.20 1.15 10.98
N GLU A 695 11.58 2.25 11.63
CA GLU A 695 10.62 3.17 12.27
C GLU A 695 9.62 3.76 11.30
N ASN A 696 10.03 4.05 10.05
CA ASN A 696 9.13 4.52 9.02
C ASN A 696 8.16 3.41 8.57
N VAL A 697 8.63 2.19 8.26
CA VAL A 697 7.74 1.11 7.77
C VAL A 697 6.75 0.66 8.85
N THR A 698 7.12 0.72 10.15
CA THR A 698 6.22 0.38 11.26
C THR A 698 5.30 1.52 11.72
N SER A 699 5.22 2.64 10.98
CA SER A 699 4.38 3.79 11.33
C SER A 699 3.10 3.85 10.49
N GLU A 700 1.94 4.05 11.14
CA GLU A 700 0.65 4.10 10.45
C GLU A 700 0.63 5.10 9.26
N PRO A 701 1.15 6.35 9.36
CA PRO A 701 1.11 7.31 8.25
C PRO A 701 1.84 6.83 6.99
N GLN A 702 2.95 6.11 7.16
CA GLN A 702 3.74 5.55 6.06
C GLN A 702 3.08 4.31 5.45
N LEU A 703 2.47 3.46 6.28
CA LEU A 703 1.70 2.30 5.84
C LEU A 703 0.50 2.72 4.98
N TRP A 704 -0.19 3.81 5.35
CA TRP A 704 -1.21 4.42 4.50
C TRP A 704 -0.63 5.03 3.23
N ALA A 705 0.43 5.85 3.31
CA ALA A 705 1.04 6.44 2.12
C ALA A 705 1.47 5.38 1.07
N ALA A 706 2.02 4.25 1.52
CA ALA A 706 2.36 3.12 0.65
C ALA A 706 1.11 2.35 0.16
N GLY A 707 0.09 2.14 1.00
CA GLY A 707 -1.18 1.50 0.60
C GLY A 707 -1.95 2.30 -0.48
N ASP A 708 -2.03 3.62 -0.32
CA ASP A 708 -2.57 4.56 -1.30
C ASP A 708 -1.80 4.49 -2.64
N ALA A 709 -0.47 4.39 -2.56
CA ALA A 709 0.39 4.26 -3.73
C ALA A 709 0.28 2.91 -4.46
N ILE A 710 0.04 1.80 -3.73
CA ILE A 710 -0.26 0.49 -4.32
C ILE A 710 -1.58 0.57 -5.10
N ALA A 711 -2.62 1.18 -4.51
CA ALA A 711 -3.91 1.36 -5.16
C ALA A 711 -3.83 2.25 -6.43
N ARG A 712 -3.06 3.34 -6.37
CA ARG A 712 -2.75 4.19 -7.54
C ARG A 712 -2.03 3.41 -8.64
N SER A 713 -1.08 2.55 -8.29
CA SER A 713 -0.29 1.76 -9.25
C SER A 713 -1.12 0.71 -9.99
N VAL A 714 -2.05 0.05 -9.31
CA VAL A 714 -3.01 -0.86 -9.95
C VAL A 714 -3.86 -0.08 -10.95
N LEU A 715 -4.43 1.06 -10.55
CA LEU A 715 -5.28 1.89 -11.41
C LEU A 715 -4.50 2.44 -12.62
N GLU A 716 -3.25 2.88 -12.45
CA GLU A 716 -2.35 3.28 -13.54
C GLU A 716 -2.17 2.16 -14.59
N CYS A 717 -2.17 0.89 -14.16
CA CYS A 717 -2.04 -0.27 -15.04
C CYS A 717 -3.36 -0.80 -15.63
N VAL A 718 -4.54 -0.35 -15.19
CA VAL A 718 -5.81 -0.72 -15.84
C VAL A 718 -6.08 0.18 -17.05
N PRO A 719 -6.23 -0.38 -18.27
CA PRO A 719 -6.56 0.38 -19.47
C PRO A 719 -7.89 1.17 -19.37
N PRO A 720 -8.02 2.32 -20.04
CA PRO A 720 -9.34 2.91 -20.31
C PRO A 720 -10.21 1.95 -21.13
N GLY A 721 -11.52 1.96 -20.86
CA GLY A 721 -12.53 1.20 -21.62
C GLY A 721 -13.00 1.89 -22.89
#